data_AF-A0A0D2GQG8-F1
#
_entry.id   AF-A0A0D2GQG8-F1
#
_cell.length_a   1.000
_cell.length_b   1.000
_cell.length_c   1.000
_cell.angle_alpha   90.00
_cell.angle_beta   90.00
_cell.angle_gamma   90.00
#
_symmetry.space_group_name_H-M   'P 1'
#
loop_
_entity.id
_entity.type
_entity.pdbx_description
1 polymer ?
#
loop_
_entity_poly.entity_id
_entity_poly.type
_entity_poly.pdbx_seq_one_letter_code
_entity_poly.pdbx_strand_id
1 'polypeptide(L)'
;MVTHTASPSQVLRSDNDPPGPRSGLTSESEKILPEQERPTTSYFSLPQKQSTNESAASESPAEVARGARSGKELLRRLSLVDSRGAEALEVDPRTAYPGLRLSGNVISATFCIPYQLTHKGNGEWALSNRRGTSALFDSFAHLSSDKTPWNHTLVGWTGEIRTQQQARAISILQSDAAAAIATAQAPHPINKSAAPYPVNGTTSNTHVPHPDHLRLPRSDRNRLEKVLAQHPNGKVLPVWLPEGQGDEDGDYIFKDQSRWRKYAEHELYTLFHYRHHGPDDGRAEKTSWADYVQMNQCFADRILHIYQPGDIVWIHDYHLMLLPSMLRQRIPNIYIGFFLHIPFPSSEYMRCLPRRKDILTGALGATMIGFQSYSFSRHFNSCCKRILGFESSSAGVDAYGAHVAVDVFPIGIDVAAVQKTAFGDPVIEQNMKALKKMYAGKKIVVGRDRLDTVRGVSQKLMAFEIFLERYPEWRDKVVLIQVTSPTSVMEEKVDGAHKIEHKISNLVSRINGQYGSLSHSPVQHYPQYLSSQEYFALLRIADVGLITSVRDGMNTTSLEYVICQKNNHGPLILSEFSGTAASLSNAIHINPWDLGGVADALKQALEMPEALKKSNHEKLYNYVTTHNVATWSNSFLKRLLTNLTSFTQSDLTPALDRNRMIQQYHAAKKRLFMFDYDGTLTPIVKDPNAAIPSDRVIRTLKALAADPRNNVWIISGRDASFLEEWMGHITELGLSAEHGCFLRRPGSETWENLAAAMDMGWQKEVMEVFSYYTERTQGSWIEKKRVALTWHYRQADPDFGAFQARECRKALEENVMKNWDVEVMSGKANLEVRPQFVNKGFIATRLINEYGYARGEPPEFVLCLGDDQTDEDMFRALLKTDLPKEHVFACTVGASSKRTLATWHLLEPSDVIATIAALNKAENL
;
A
#
# COMPACT_ATOMS: atom_id res chain seq x y z
N MET A 1 42.54 26.90 9.34
CA MET A 1 43.34 28.01 8.76
C MET A 1 44.09 27.48 7.54
N VAL A 2 43.53 27.63 6.34
CA VAL A 2 44.29 27.70 5.09
C VAL A 2 43.48 28.61 4.16
N THR A 3 43.90 29.85 4.06
CA THR A 3 43.40 30.87 3.13
C THR A 3 44.36 30.92 1.95
N HIS A 4 43.91 30.58 0.75
CA HIS A 4 44.61 30.90 -0.49
C HIS A 4 43.90 32.05 -1.19
N THR A 5 44.65 33.14 -1.33
CA THR A 5 44.32 34.42 -1.98
C THR A 5 45.09 34.57 -3.30
N ALA A 6 44.61 35.49 -4.14
CA ALA A 6 45.19 36.06 -5.38
C ALA A 6 44.91 35.27 -6.68
N SER A 7 43.99 35.68 -7.57
CA SER A 7 43.79 36.90 -8.39
C SER A 7 44.43 36.81 -9.80
N PRO A 8 43.77 37.34 -10.86
CA PRO A 8 43.93 36.87 -12.24
C PRO A 8 44.88 37.73 -13.09
N SER A 9 45.63 37.07 -13.97
CA SER A 9 46.47 37.72 -14.99
C SER A 9 45.69 37.90 -16.30
N GLN A 10 45.44 39.17 -16.63
CA GLN A 10 45.00 39.63 -17.94
C GLN A 10 46.10 39.39 -18.98
N VAL A 11 45.75 38.81 -20.13
CA VAL A 11 46.54 38.92 -21.37
C VAL A 11 45.60 39.36 -22.48
N LEU A 12 45.65 40.66 -22.77
CA LEU A 12 45.10 41.29 -23.97
C LEU A 12 46.18 41.24 -25.05
N ARG A 13 45.92 40.59 -26.19
CA ARG A 13 46.57 40.89 -27.47
C ARG A 13 45.58 40.80 -28.62
N SER A 14 45.79 41.76 -29.51
CA SER A 14 45.01 42.27 -30.62
C SER A 14 45.21 41.49 -31.93
N ASP A 15 44.45 41.95 -32.94
CA ASP A 15 44.64 41.83 -34.39
C ASP A 15 43.83 40.71 -35.07
N ASN A 16 42.66 41.04 -35.62
CA ASN A 16 42.43 41.63 -36.96
C ASN A 16 42.83 40.69 -38.10
N ASP A 17 41.92 39.80 -38.48
CA ASP A 17 41.84 39.28 -39.86
C ASP A 17 40.37 39.30 -40.32
N PRO A 18 40.02 40.08 -41.36
CA PRO A 18 38.68 40.14 -41.92
C PRO A 18 38.47 39.00 -42.93
N PRO A 19 37.42 38.17 -42.79
CA PRO A 19 37.07 37.22 -43.83
C PRO A 19 36.29 37.93 -44.96
N GLY A 20 36.81 37.80 -46.18
CA GLY A 20 36.21 38.35 -47.39
C GLY A 20 34.84 37.76 -47.76
N PRO A 21 34.08 38.45 -48.63
CA PRO A 21 32.68 38.17 -48.91
C PRO A 21 32.50 36.97 -49.85
N ARG A 22 31.74 35.95 -49.43
CA ARG A 22 31.23 34.92 -50.33
C ARG A 22 29.75 35.19 -50.67
N SER A 23 29.57 35.62 -51.90
CA SER A 23 28.45 35.40 -52.83
C SER A 23 27.15 34.82 -52.25
N GLY A 24 26.08 35.59 -52.44
CA GLY A 24 24.71 35.24 -52.10
C GLY A 24 24.18 33.98 -52.78
N LEU A 25 23.49 33.19 -51.98
CA LEU A 25 22.46 32.26 -52.42
C LEU A 25 21.15 32.80 -51.89
N THR A 26 20.26 33.10 -52.82
CA THR A 26 18.92 33.64 -52.63
C THR A 26 18.09 32.71 -51.74
N SER A 27 17.65 33.21 -50.59
CA SER A 27 16.69 32.52 -49.73
C SER A 27 15.30 32.58 -50.36
N GLU A 28 14.81 31.45 -50.86
CA GLU A 28 13.40 31.28 -51.13
C GLU A 28 12.64 31.36 -49.80
N SER A 29 11.66 32.27 -49.79
CA SER A 29 10.78 32.57 -48.67
C SER A 29 9.82 31.40 -48.45
N GLU A 30 10.18 30.45 -47.58
CA GLU A 30 9.21 29.50 -47.03
C GLU A 30 8.27 30.25 -46.07
N LYS A 31 7.03 30.41 -46.53
CA LYS A 31 5.91 30.94 -45.74
C LYS A 31 5.69 30.04 -44.52
N ILE A 32 6.08 30.55 -43.36
CA ILE A 32 5.76 29.98 -42.05
C ILE A 32 4.24 30.08 -41.87
N LEU A 33 3.54 28.96 -42.06
CA LEU A 33 2.13 28.82 -41.67
C LEU A 33 2.05 28.83 -40.13
N PRO A 34 1.03 29.49 -39.56
CA PRO A 34 0.92 29.68 -38.12
C PRO A 34 0.80 28.34 -37.38
N GLU A 35 1.63 28.17 -36.35
CA GLU A 35 1.59 27.06 -35.42
C GLU A 35 0.16 26.85 -34.91
N GLN A 36 -0.46 25.75 -35.32
CA GLN A 36 -1.69 25.27 -34.70
C GLN A 36 -1.36 24.91 -33.26
N GLU A 37 -1.97 25.63 -32.31
CA GLU A 37 -1.92 25.36 -30.88
C GLU A 37 -2.13 23.87 -30.63
N ARG A 38 -1.06 23.17 -30.22
CA ARG A 38 -1.17 21.78 -29.78
C ARG A 38 -2.03 21.77 -28.52
N PRO A 39 -3.18 21.09 -28.49
CA PRO A 39 -3.95 20.96 -27.27
C PRO A 39 -3.08 20.21 -26.26
N THR A 40 -2.86 20.82 -25.09
CA THR A 40 -2.22 20.18 -23.94
C THR A 40 -3.06 18.97 -23.57
N THR A 41 -2.66 17.79 -24.02
CA THR A 41 -3.23 16.52 -23.60
C THR A 41 -2.91 16.36 -22.12
N SER A 42 -3.88 16.66 -21.26
CA SER A 42 -3.80 16.37 -19.83
C SER A 42 -3.37 14.92 -19.65
N TYR A 43 -2.32 14.69 -18.87
CA TYR A 43 -1.78 13.37 -18.53
C TYR A 43 -2.84 12.43 -17.89
N PHE A 44 -4.00 12.99 -17.51
CA PHE A 44 -5.09 12.33 -16.80
C PHE A 44 -6.28 11.93 -17.68
N SER A 45 -6.25 12.15 -19.00
CA SER A 45 -7.29 11.60 -19.86
C SER A 45 -7.18 10.07 -19.90
N LEU A 46 -8.15 9.40 -19.29
CA LEU A 46 -8.45 8.02 -19.65
C LEU A 46 -8.63 7.95 -21.18
N PRO A 47 -8.19 6.89 -21.86
CA PRO A 47 -8.35 6.77 -23.30
C PRO A 47 -9.83 6.99 -23.67
N GLN A 48 -10.12 8.05 -24.44
CA GLN A 48 -11.43 8.20 -25.07
C GLN A 48 -11.59 7.05 -26.06
N LYS A 49 -12.27 5.99 -25.64
CA LYS A 49 -12.61 4.90 -26.56
C LYS A 49 -13.63 5.41 -27.56
N GLN A 50 -13.27 5.30 -28.84
CA GLN A 50 -14.19 5.38 -29.97
C GLN A 50 -15.40 4.49 -29.68
N SER A 51 -16.59 5.02 -29.92
CA SER A 51 -17.87 4.34 -29.77
C SER A 51 -17.90 3.05 -30.57
N THR A 52 -17.47 1.94 -29.98
CA THR A 52 -17.77 0.61 -30.49
C THR A 52 -19.15 0.24 -30.00
N ASN A 53 -20.01 -0.08 -30.96
CA ASN A 53 -21.38 -0.53 -30.82
C ASN A 53 -21.73 -1.26 -29.51
N GLU A 54 -22.93 -0.95 -29.05
CA GLU A 54 -23.72 -1.71 -28.08
C GLU A 54 -23.58 -3.23 -28.26
N SER A 55 -23.62 -3.97 -27.14
CA SER A 55 -23.79 -5.44 -26.98
C SER A 55 -22.61 -6.30 -26.51
N ALA A 56 -21.49 -5.75 -26.03
CA ALA A 56 -20.59 -6.55 -25.20
C ALA A 56 -21.25 -6.82 -23.84
N ALA A 57 -21.99 -7.92 -23.75
CA ALA A 57 -22.51 -8.47 -22.50
C ALA A 57 -21.40 -8.47 -21.46
N SER A 58 -21.71 -8.00 -20.25
CA SER A 58 -20.79 -8.02 -19.11
C SER A 58 -20.32 -9.46 -18.88
N GLU A 59 -19.11 -9.79 -19.35
CA GLU A 59 -18.52 -11.12 -19.14
C GLU A 59 -18.41 -11.36 -17.64
N SER A 60 -18.95 -12.50 -17.18
CA SER A 60 -18.85 -12.86 -15.78
C SER A 60 -17.38 -13.08 -15.38
N PRO A 61 -16.99 -12.87 -14.12
CA PRO A 61 -15.62 -13.16 -13.66
C PRO A 61 -15.18 -14.60 -14.00
N ALA A 62 -16.10 -15.55 -14.02
CA ALA A 62 -15.85 -16.94 -14.38
C ALA A 62 -15.52 -17.13 -15.88
N GLU A 63 -16.14 -16.35 -16.77
CA GLU A 63 -15.82 -16.37 -18.21
C GLU A 63 -14.48 -15.69 -18.49
N VAL A 64 -14.21 -14.57 -17.84
CA VAL A 64 -12.93 -13.84 -17.96
C VAL A 64 -11.76 -14.65 -17.41
N ALA A 65 -12.01 -15.43 -16.36
CA ALA A 65 -11.06 -16.39 -15.81
C ALA A 65 -10.74 -17.56 -16.77
N ARG A 66 -11.65 -17.88 -17.70
CA ARG A 66 -11.54 -19.06 -18.55
C ARG A 66 -10.32 -18.94 -19.47
N GLY A 67 -9.46 -19.96 -19.42
CA GLY A 67 -8.21 -20.01 -20.22
C GLY A 67 -7.05 -19.19 -19.65
N ALA A 68 -7.12 -18.68 -18.42
CA ALA A 68 -5.96 -18.11 -17.75
C ALA A 68 -4.89 -19.18 -17.52
N ARG A 69 -3.65 -18.91 -17.95
CA ARG A 69 -2.53 -19.88 -17.88
C ARG A 69 -1.70 -19.78 -16.60
N SER A 70 -1.98 -18.80 -15.75
CA SER A 70 -1.29 -18.58 -14.46
C SER A 70 -2.16 -17.77 -13.51
N GLY A 71 -1.91 -17.87 -12.19
CA GLY A 71 -2.55 -17.01 -11.19
C GLY A 71 -2.34 -15.51 -11.46
N LYS A 72 -1.13 -15.11 -11.91
CA LYS A 72 -0.85 -13.72 -12.34
C LYS A 72 -1.75 -13.29 -13.50
N GLU A 73 -1.90 -14.13 -14.52
CA GLU A 73 -2.77 -13.83 -15.68
C GLU A 73 -4.25 -13.85 -15.29
N LEU A 74 -4.67 -14.77 -14.42
CA LEU A 74 -6.03 -14.82 -13.87
C LEU A 74 -6.35 -13.52 -13.14
N LEU A 75 -5.49 -13.10 -12.21
CA LEU A 75 -5.67 -11.87 -11.43
C LEU A 75 -5.62 -10.62 -12.31
N ARG A 76 -4.73 -10.59 -13.32
CA ARG A 76 -4.68 -9.52 -14.33
C ARG A 76 -5.98 -9.45 -15.11
N ARG A 77 -6.45 -10.57 -15.67
CA ARG A 77 -7.72 -10.62 -16.42
C ARG A 77 -8.89 -10.17 -15.54
N LEU A 78 -8.93 -10.65 -14.31
CA LEU A 78 -9.96 -10.26 -13.36
C LEU A 78 -9.84 -8.78 -12.90
N SER A 79 -8.64 -8.19 -12.89
CA SER A 79 -8.42 -6.74 -12.62
C SER A 79 -8.90 -5.84 -13.75
N LEU A 80 -9.01 -6.38 -14.97
CA LEU A 80 -9.47 -5.66 -16.15
C LEU A 80 -11.00 -5.72 -16.32
N VAL A 81 -11.70 -6.49 -15.49
CA VAL A 81 -13.17 -6.59 -15.54
C VAL A 81 -13.77 -5.26 -15.12
N ASP A 82 -14.53 -4.68 -16.04
CA ASP A 82 -15.27 -3.44 -15.82
C ASP A 82 -16.30 -3.66 -14.70
N SER A 83 -16.17 -2.92 -13.60
CA SER A 83 -17.10 -2.95 -12.46
C SER A 83 -18.41 -2.21 -12.78
N ARG A 84 -18.92 -2.37 -14.01
CA ARG A 84 -20.26 -1.87 -14.36
C ARG A 84 -21.26 -2.59 -13.49
N GLY A 85 -21.98 -1.83 -12.68
CA GLY A 85 -23.00 -2.36 -11.79
C GLY A 85 -22.36 -3.24 -10.72
N ALA A 86 -21.82 -2.62 -9.67
CA ALA A 86 -21.98 -3.22 -8.35
C ALA A 86 -23.47 -3.10 -7.98
N GLU A 87 -24.33 -3.81 -8.74
CA GLU A 87 -25.55 -4.36 -8.18
C GLU A 87 -25.12 -5.00 -6.87
N ALA A 88 -25.93 -4.80 -5.83
CA ALA A 88 -25.64 -5.33 -4.51
C ALA A 88 -25.22 -6.80 -4.64
N LEU A 89 -24.56 -7.36 -3.63
CA LEU A 89 -24.54 -8.82 -3.52
C LEU A 89 -26.00 -9.27 -3.31
N GLU A 90 -26.80 -9.29 -4.38
CA GLU A 90 -28.19 -9.72 -4.41
C GLU A 90 -28.26 -11.18 -3.98
N VAL A 91 -27.18 -11.91 -4.25
CA VAL A 91 -26.93 -13.26 -3.82
C VAL A 91 -26.11 -13.24 -2.53
N ASP A 92 -26.58 -13.99 -1.54
CA ASP A 92 -25.84 -14.22 -0.30
C ASP A 92 -24.43 -14.73 -0.62
N PRO A 93 -23.37 -14.05 -0.16
CA PRO A 93 -21.98 -14.40 -0.46
C PRO A 93 -21.63 -15.85 -0.07
N ARG A 94 -22.30 -16.41 0.95
CA ARG A 94 -22.12 -17.81 1.37
C ARG A 94 -22.56 -18.80 0.29
N THR A 95 -23.60 -18.44 -0.47
CA THR A 95 -24.13 -19.25 -1.58
C THR A 95 -23.35 -19.02 -2.87
N ALA A 96 -22.88 -17.79 -3.11
CA ALA A 96 -22.07 -17.46 -4.28
C ALA A 96 -20.66 -18.07 -4.22
N TYR A 97 -20.10 -18.23 -3.01
CA TYR A 97 -18.74 -18.71 -2.80
C TYR A 97 -18.67 -19.84 -1.76
N PRO A 98 -19.30 -21.01 -2.01
CA PRO A 98 -19.41 -22.08 -1.02
C PRO A 98 -18.06 -22.66 -0.59
N GLY A 99 -17.05 -22.62 -1.48
CA GLY A 99 -15.69 -23.09 -1.20
C GLY A 99 -14.97 -22.29 -0.11
N LEU A 100 -15.37 -21.04 0.13
CA LEU A 100 -14.74 -20.17 1.12
C LEU A 100 -15.25 -20.40 2.55
N ARG A 101 -16.37 -21.12 2.71
CA ARG A 101 -17.03 -21.37 4.01
C ARG A 101 -17.22 -20.07 4.82
N LEU A 102 -17.73 -19.03 4.14
CA LEU A 102 -17.94 -17.73 4.76
C LEU A 102 -18.95 -17.83 5.92
N SER A 103 -18.68 -17.14 7.02
CA SER A 103 -19.61 -17.04 8.15
C SER A 103 -20.79 -16.10 7.85
N GLY A 104 -20.58 -15.15 6.94
CA GLY A 104 -21.47 -14.01 6.71
C GLY A 104 -21.13 -12.77 7.56
N ASN A 105 -20.06 -12.81 8.37
CA ASN A 105 -19.63 -11.66 9.16
C ASN A 105 -18.53 -10.85 8.47
N VAL A 106 -18.61 -9.53 8.60
CA VAL A 106 -17.53 -8.59 8.24
C VAL A 106 -17.12 -7.81 9.49
N ILE A 107 -15.84 -7.94 9.87
CA ILE A 107 -15.24 -7.22 10.98
C ILE A 107 -14.41 -6.07 10.39
N SER A 108 -14.96 -4.85 10.42
CA SER A 108 -14.21 -3.67 9.96
C SER A 108 -13.37 -3.09 11.10
N ALA A 109 -12.08 -2.91 10.88
CA ALA A 109 -11.16 -2.31 11.84
C ALA A 109 -10.76 -0.91 11.37
N THR A 110 -11.06 0.12 12.16
CA THR A 110 -10.67 1.51 11.90
C THR A 110 -10.00 2.11 13.13
N PHE A 111 -9.24 3.18 12.96
CA PHE A 111 -8.49 3.78 14.07
C PHE A 111 -9.39 4.16 15.25
N CYS A 112 -10.47 4.91 15.03
CA CYS A 112 -11.37 5.37 16.10
C CYS A 112 -12.81 4.94 15.84
N ILE A 113 -13.57 4.64 16.88
CA ILE A 113 -15.03 4.57 16.80
C ILE A 113 -15.64 5.92 16.38
N PRO A 114 -16.85 5.97 15.80
CA PRO A 114 -17.45 7.22 15.30
C PRO A 114 -17.84 8.23 16.40
N TYR A 115 -17.71 7.85 17.67
CA TYR A 115 -18.14 8.67 18.81
C TYR A 115 -16.94 9.22 19.59
N GLN A 116 -17.02 10.51 19.92
CA GLN A 116 -16.23 11.14 20.97
C GLN A 116 -16.91 10.84 22.31
N LEU A 117 -16.18 10.14 23.17
CA LEU A 117 -16.68 9.69 24.46
C LEU A 117 -16.37 10.70 25.56
N THR A 118 -17.37 10.96 26.39
CA THR A 118 -17.23 11.73 27.63
C THR A 118 -17.77 10.94 28.81
N HIS A 119 -16.95 10.72 29.83
CA HIS A 119 -17.36 10.11 31.10
C HIS A 119 -17.90 11.20 32.03
N LYS A 120 -19.14 11.03 32.51
CA LYS A 120 -19.82 12.02 33.36
C LYS A 120 -19.56 11.84 34.86
N GLY A 121 -18.80 10.81 35.24
CA GLY A 121 -18.81 10.29 36.61
C GLY A 121 -19.97 9.32 36.83
N ASN A 122 -19.86 8.50 37.89
CA ASN A 122 -20.86 7.50 38.30
C ASN A 122 -21.16 6.40 37.24
N GLY A 123 -20.30 6.29 36.23
CA GLY A 123 -20.41 5.36 35.10
C GLY A 123 -21.47 5.67 34.07
N GLU A 124 -21.92 6.92 34.03
CA GLU A 124 -22.67 7.45 32.89
C GLU A 124 -21.74 7.93 31.77
N TRP A 125 -22.17 7.71 30.53
CA TRP A 125 -21.45 8.07 29.32
C TRP A 125 -22.26 9.05 28.47
N ALA A 126 -21.60 10.05 27.90
CA ALA A 126 -22.12 10.86 26.81
C ALA A 126 -21.36 10.53 25.53
N LEU A 127 -22.12 10.22 24.47
CA LEU A 127 -21.61 9.96 23.13
C LEU A 127 -21.96 11.16 22.25
N SER A 128 -20.98 11.66 21.51
CA SER A 128 -21.19 12.70 20.49
C SER A 128 -20.48 12.29 19.21
N ASN A 129 -21.03 12.61 18.04
CA ASN A 129 -20.40 12.22 16.77
C ASN A 129 -19.04 12.92 16.60
N ARG A 130 -18.02 12.16 16.19
CA ARG A 130 -16.73 12.72 15.79
C ARG A 130 -16.92 13.54 14.51
N ARG A 131 -16.36 14.74 14.48
CA ARG A 131 -16.43 15.63 13.32
C ARG A 131 -15.40 15.20 12.28
N GLY A 132 -15.75 15.31 11.00
CA GLY A 132 -14.79 15.21 9.88
C GLY A 132 -14.54 13.80 9.32
N THR A 133 -15.35 12.79 9.67
CA THR A 133 -15.13 11.37 9.33
C THR A 133 -16.33 10.70 8.61
N SER A 134 -17.12 11.41 7.80
CA SER A 134 -18.40 10.89 7.29
C SER A 134 -18.29 9.65 6.39
N ALA A 135 -17.60 9.75 5.25
CA ALA A 135 -17.72 8.76 4.18
C ALA A 135 -17.39 7.30 4.59
N LEU A 136 -16.36 7.10 5.42
CA LEU A 136 -16.02 5.76 5.92
C LEU A 136 -17.06 5.22 6.90
N PHE A 137 -17.57 6.06 7.81
CA PHE A 137 -18.62 5.63 8.73
C PHE A 137 -19.96 5.42 8.03
N ASP A 138 -20.23 6.16 6.94
CA ASP A 138 -21.39 5.92 6.08
C ASP A 138 -21.31 4.53 5.42
N SER A 139 -20.10 4.06 5.08
CA SER A 139 -19.90 2.68 4.59
C SER A 139 -20.23 1.65 5.65
N PHE A 140 -19.80 1.87 6.89
CA PHE A 140 -20.11 0.96 7.99
C PHE A 140 -21.59 0.94 8.32
N ALA A 141 -22.28 2.09 8.24
CA ALA A 141 -23.72 2.17 8.37
C ALA A 141 -24.43 1.40 7.24
N HIS A 142 -23.92 1.49 5.99
CA HIS A 142 -24.43 0.71 4.87
C HIS A 142 -24.26 -0.80 5.09
N LEU A 143 -23.05 -1.26 5.47
CA LEU A 143 -22.76 -2.66 5.78
C LEU A 143 -23.56 -3.19 6.97
N SER A 144 -23.99 -2.32 7.89
CA SER A 144 -24.82 -2.69 9.04
C SER A 144 -26.32 -2.60 8.76
N SER A 145 -26.71 -2.18 7.55
CA SER A 145 -28.11 -2.04 7.15
C SER A 145 -28.64 -3.30 6.46
N ASP A 146 -29.96 -3.45 6.46
CA ASP A 146 -30.67 -4.55 5.78
C ASP A 146 -30.48 -4.57 4.24
N LYS A 147 -29.78 -3.57 3.69
CA LYS A 147 -29.43 -3.51 2.26
C LYS A 147 -28.28 -4.44 1.89
N THR A 148 -27.61 -5.05 2.86
CA THR A 148 -26.51 -5.98 2.60
C THR A 148 -26.71 -7.28 3.39
N PRO A 149 -26.26 -8.43 2.86
CA PRO A 149 -26.40 -9.72 3.54
C PRO A 149 -25.40 -9.92 4.69
N TRP A 150 -24.57 -8.92 5.00
CA TRP A 150 -23.47 -9.04 5.94
C TRP A 150 -23.91 -8.73 7.37
N ASN A 151 -23.41 -9.51 8.32
CA ASN A 151 -23.43 -9.15 9.73
C ASN A 151 -22.16 -8.34 10.06
N HIS A 152 -22.30 -7.03 10.18
CA HIS A 152 -21.18 -6.12 10.31
C HIS A 152 -20.85 -5.78 11.77
N THR A 153 -19.58 -5.90 12.15
CA THR A 153 -19.05 -5.43 13.44
C THR A 153 -17.91 -4.45 13.21
N LEU A 154 -18.01 -3.26 13.81
CA LEU A 154 -16.96 -2.25 13.78
C LEU A 154 -16.04 -2.40 15.00
N VAL A 155 -14.75 -2.57 14.79
CA VAL A 155 -13.71 -2.54 15.83
C VAL A 155 -12.93 -1.23 15.71
N GLY A 156 -12.84 -0.45 16.79
CA GLY A 156 -12.11 0.82 16.77
C GLY A 156 -11.68 1.28 18.16
N TRP A 157 -10.61 2.06 18.25
CA TRP A 157 -10.20 2.68 19.52
C TRP A 157 -11.27 3.64 20.01
N THR A 158 -11.44 3.73 21.32
CA THR A 158 -12.32 4.70 21.98
C THR A 158 -12.03 6.15 21.59
N GLY A 159 -10.82 6.42 21.11
CA GLY A 159 -10.22 7.75 21.09
C GLY A 159 -9.94 8.25 22.49
N GLU A 160 -9.50 9.50 22.62
CA GLU A 160 -9.27 10.10 23.92
C GLU A 160 -10.60 10.28 24.66
N ILE A 161 -10.71 9.66 25.83
CA ILE A 161 -11.86 9.77 26.72
C ILE A 161 -11.72 11.05 27.54
N ARG A 162 -12.76 11.87 27.53
CA ARG A 162 -12.81 13.15 28.25
C ARG A 162 -13.64 13.04 29.52
N THR A 163 -13.30 13.78 30.55
CA THR A 163 -14.23 14.03 31.66
C THR A 163 -15.22 15.13 31.29
N GLN A 164 -16.38 15.18 31.96
CA GLN A 164 -17.37 16.23 31.71
C GLN A 164 -16.80 17.64 31.94
N GLN A 165 -15.93 17.82 32.94
CA GLN A 165 -15.24 19.08 33.19
C GLN A 165 -14.35 19.49 32.00
N GLN A 166 -13.62 18.54 31.42
CA GLN A 166 -12.75 18.79 30.26
C GLN A 166 -13.54 19.09 28.99
N ALA A 167 -14.64 18.35 28.76
CA ALA A 167 -15.51 18.62 27.62
C ALA A 167 -16.06 20.07 27.66
N ARG A 168 -16.43 20.56 28.86
CA ARG A 168 -16.84 21.96 29.08
C ARG A 168 -15.69 22.93 28.83
N ALA A 169 -14.50 22.68 29.38
CA ALA A 169 -13.34 23.53 29.19
C ALA A 169 -12.94 23.66 27.71
N ILE A 170 -12.87 22.54 26.97
CA ILE A 170 -12.57 22.54 25.53
C ILE A 170 -13.62 23.33 24.75
N SER A 171 -14.91 23.20 25.10
CA SER A 171 -15.98 23.94 24.44
C SER A 171 -15.83 25.45 24.62
N ILE A 172 -15.49 25.92 25.82
CA ILE A 172 -15.27 27.35 26.12
C ILE A 172 -14.07 27.88 25.30
N LEU A 173 -12.98 27.12 25.24
CA LEU A 173 -11.80 27.54 24.48
C LEU A 173 -12.02 27.58 22.98
N GLN A 174 -12.80 26.63 22.45
CA GLN A 174 -13.17 26.64 21.03
C GLN A 174 -14.05 27.84 20.68
N SER A 175 -14.96 28.27 21.56
CA SER A 175 -15.72 29.50 21.35
C SER A 175 -14.86 30.75 21.46
N ASP A 176 -13.94 30.81 22.41
CA ASP A 176 -13.06 31.97 22.61
C ASP A 176 -12.08 32.14 21.44
N ALA A 177 -11.49 31.05 20.95
CA ALA A 177 -10.62 31.07 19.78
C ALA A 177 -11.36 31.52 18.51
N ALA A 178 -12.57 31.00 18.28
CA ALA A 178 -13.39 31.42 17.15
C ALA A 178 -13.76 32.91 17.24
N ALA A 179 -14.12 33.40 18.43
CA ALA A 179 -14.43 34.80 18.67
C ALA A 179 -13.20 35.72 18.50
N ALA A 180 -12.03 35.29 18.99
CA ALA A 180 -10.79 36.05 18.85
C ALA A 180 -10.37 36.19 17.38
N ILE A 181 -10.46 35.12 16.58
CA ILE A 181 -10.14 35.19 15.15
C ILE A 181 -11.18 36.07 14.42
N ALA A 182 -12.47 35.94 14.73
CA ALA A 182 -13.50 36.81 14.16
C ALA A 182 -13.25 38.30 14.49
N THR A 183 -12.80 38.60 15.72
CA THR A 183 -12.49 39.97 16.15
C THR A 183 -11.24 40.52 15.46
N ALA A 184 -10.20 39.70 15.31
CA ALA A 184 -8.96 40.09 14.62
C ALA A 184 -9.17 40.39 13.12
N GLN A 185 -10.24 39.87 12.52
CA GLN A 185 -10.59 40.08 11.11
C GLN A 185 -11.56 41.24 10.88
N ALA A 186 -12.09 41.88 11.93
CA ALA A 186 -12.86 43.10 11.78
C ALA A 186 -11.96 44.21 11.21
N PRO A 187 -12.47 45.09 10.32
CA PRO A 187 -11.67 46.16 9.74
C PRO A 187 -11.02 47.00 10.84
N HIS A 188 -9.69 47.10 10.79
CA HIS A 188 -8.94 47.90 11.76
C HIS A 188 -9.39 49.36 11.68
N PRO A 189 -9.62 50.04 12.82
CA PRO A 189 -9.91 51.46 12.81
C PRO A 189 -8.74 52.22 12.19
N ILE A 190 -9.06 53.19 11.31
CA ILE A 190 -8.11 53.94 10.47
C ILE A 190 -7.07 54.72 11.31
N ASN A 191 -7.31 54.91 12.62
CA ASN A 191 -6.39 55.62 13.51
C ASN A 191 -5.86 54.70 14.62
N LYS A 192 -4.53 54.65 14.80
CA LYS A 192 -3.87 53.85 15.85
C LYS A 192 -4.38 54.19 17.26
N SER A 193 -4.82 55.43 17.49
CA SER A 193 -5.38 55.87 18.76
C SER A 193 -6.80 55.38 19.04
N ALA A 194 -7.49 54.81 18.04
CA ALA A 194 -8.82 54.21 18.18
C ALA A 194 -8.78 52.67 18.28
N ALA A 195 -7.59 52.06 18.37
CA ALA A 195 -7.48 50.63 18.62
C ALA A 195 -8.05 50.32 20.02
N PRO A 196 -9.02 49.39 20.15
CA PRO A 196 -9.47 48.96 21.47
C PRO A 196 -8.30 48.36 22.24
N TYR A 197 -8.10 48.84 23.47
CA TYR A 197 -7.20 48.19 24.41
C TYR A 197 -7.70 46.75 24.65
N PRO A 198 -6.85 45.72 24.54
CA PRO A 198 -7.24 44.36 24.89
C PRO A 198 -7.62 44.34 26.37
N VAL A 199 -8.92 44.22 26.67
CA VAL A 199 -9.39 44.19 28.07
C VAL A 199 -8.96 42.90 28.77
N ASN A 200 -8.51 41.89 28.01
CA ASN A 200 -7.96 40.66 28.53
C ASN A 200 -6.51 40.50 28.07
N GLY A 201 -5.58 41.24 28.68
CA GLY A 201 -4.13 41.08 28.51
C GLY A 201 -3.55 39.75 29.03
N THR A 202 -4.43 38.79 29.30
CA THR A 202 -4.12 37.43 29.75
C THR A 202 -4.83 36.46 28.82
N THR A 203 -4.38 36.33 27.57
CA THR A 203 -4.44 35.01 26.93
C THR A 203 -3.46 34.13 27.70
N SER A 204 -3.87 33.69 28.89
CA SER A 204 -3.35 32.46 29.43
C SER A 204 -3.55 31.46 28.30
N ASN A 205 -2.45 30.92 27.76
CA ASN A 205 -2.51 29.69 26.99
C ASN A 205 -3.11 28.64 27.93
N THR A 206 -4.43 28.63 28.02
CA THR A 206 -5.22 27.67 28.78
C THR A 206 -5.11 26.37 28.03
N HIS A 207 -3.95 25.76 28.20
CA HIS A 207 -3.73 24.36 27.94
C HIS A 207 -4.84 23.64 28.71
N VAL A 208 -5.74 22.97 28.01
CA VAL A 208 -6.60 22.00 28.70
C VAL A 208 -5.63 20.96 29.25
N PRO A 209 -5.49 20.80 30.57
CA PRO A 209 -4.78 19.65 31.07
C PRO A 209 -5.62 18.46 30.63
N HIS A 210 -5.10 17.71 29.64
CA HIS A 210 -5.52 16.32 29.48
C HIS A 210 -5.40 15.68 30.87
N PRO A 211 -6.33 14.79 31.25
CA PRO A 211 -6.23 14.21 32.56
C PRO A 211 -4.89 13.48 32.57
N ASP A 212 -3.97 13.88 33.44
CA ASP A 212 -2.72 13.11 33.55
C ASP A 212 -3.06 11.66 33.92
N HIS A 213 -4.21 11.43 34.58
CA HIS A 213 -4.70 10.11 34.92
C HIS A 213 -6.24 10.07 34.89
N LEU A 214 -6.83 9.18 34.09
CA LEU A 214 -8.25 8.79 34.15
C LEU A 214 -8.32 7.32 34.55
N ARG A 215 -8.94 7.01 35.69
CA ARG A 215 -9.22 5.62 36.12
C ARG A 215 -10.65 5.26 35.75
N LEU A 216 -10.84 4.17 35.02
CA LEU A 216 -12.15 3.65 34.61
C LEU A 216 -12.41 2.27 35.19
N PRO A 217 -13.43 2.14 36.06
CA PRO A 217 -13.84 0.85 36.59
C PRO A 217 -14.27 -0.14 35.51
N ARG A 218 -14.01 -1.44 35.73
CA ARG A 218 -14.49 -2.51 34.82
C ARG A 218 -16.01 -2.45 34.58
N SER A 219 -16.79 -2.12 35.60
CA SER A 219 -18.25 -1.94 35.49
C SER A 219 -18.64 -0.85 34.50
N ASP A 220 -17.90 0.27 34.48
CA ASP A 220 -18.18 1.42 33.61
C ASP A 220 -17.86 1.09 32.16
N ARG A 221 -16.74 0.39 31.93
CA ARG A 221 -16.35 -0.13 30.62
C ARG A 221 -17.39 -1.11 30.07
N ASN A 222 -17.83 -2.06 30.90
CA ASN A 222 -18.87 -3.02 30.51
C ASN A 222 -20.20 -2.34 30.16
N ARG A 223 -20.58 -1.28 30.88
CA ARG A 223 -21.77 -0.47 30.55
C ARG A 223 -21.63 0.19 29.19
N LEU A 224 -20.49 0.79 28.89
CA LEU A 224 -20.24 1.40 27.58
C LEU A 224 -20.24 0.36 26.46
N GLU A 225 -19.59 -0.78 26.66
CA GLU A 225 -19.55 -1.86 25.65
C GLU A 225 -20.95 -2.37 25.31
N LYS A 226 -21.86 -2.48 26.30
CA LYS A 226 -23.26 -2.84 26.05
C LYS A 226 -23.98 -1.79 25.19
N VAL A 227 -23.78 -0.50 25.49
CA VAL A 227 -24.38 0.61 24.72
C VAL A 227 -23.86 0.61 23.28
N LEU A 228 -22.55 0.42 23.08
CA LEU A 228 -21.92 0.38 21.75
C LEU A 228 -22.30 -0.87 20.95
N ALA A 229 -22.46 -2.02 21.61
CA ALA A 229 -22.88 -3.25 20.96
C ALA A 229 -24.33 -3.22 20.46
N GLN A 230 -25.20 -2.41 21.08
CA GLN A 230 -26.62 -2.24 20.74
C GLN A 230 -26.89 -0.98 19.90
N HIS A 231 -25.84 -0.36 19.34
CA HIS A 231 -25.99 0.92 18.66
C HIS A 231 -26.79 0.76 17.34
N PRO A 232 -27.75 1.67 17.01
CA PRO A 232 -28.60 1.54 15.82
C PRO A 232 -27.87 1.44 14.48
N ASN A 233 -26.70 2.04 14.37
CA ASN A 233 -25.89 2.07 13.14
C ASN A 233 -24.93 0.88 13.02
N GLY A 234 -25.13 -0.18 13.80
CA GLY A 234 -24.32 -1.38 13.78
C GLY A 234 -23.56 -1.63 15.10
N LYS A 235 -23.14 -2.88 15.28
CA LYS A 235 -22.42 -3.34 16.47
C LYS A 235 -21.03 -2.72 16.51
N VAL A 236 -20.74 -1.92 17.54
CA VAL A 236 -19.43 -1.32 17.76
C VAL A 236 -18.73 -1.99 18.92
N LEU A 237 -17.49 -2.44 18.69
CA LEU A 237 -16.61 -3.05 19.69
C LEU A 237 -15.42 -2.11 19.94
N PRO A 238 -15.35 -1.46 21.11
CA PRO A 238 -14.23 -0.59 21.41
C PRO A 238 -12.95 -1.40 21.68
N VAL A 239 -11.83 -0.86 21.20
CA VAL A 239 -10.47 -1.20 21.62
C VAL A 239 -10.08 -0.21 22.70
N TRP A 240 -9.71 -0.72 23.88
CA TRP A 240 -9.23 0.10 24.98
C TRP A 240 -7.71 0.10 24.96
N LEU A 241 -7.11 1.28 25.12
CA LEU A 241 -5.65 1.45 25.16
C LEU A 241 -5.22 2.11 26.49
N PRO A 242 -5.25 1.35 27.61
CA PRO A 242 -4.75 1.81 28.91
C PRO A 242 -3.21 1.87 28.96
N GLU A 243 -2.66 2.44 30.03
CA GLU A 243 -1.21 2.51 30.25
C GLU A 243 -0.56 1.12 30.41
N GLY A 244 -1.29 0.18 31.04
CA GLY A 244 -0.88 -1.20 31.28
C GLY A 244 -2.09 -2.15 31.32
N GLN A 245 -1.89 -3.41 31.73
CA GLN A 245 -2.93 -4.45 31.68
C GLN A 245 -4.13 -4.26 32.64
N GLY A 246 -4.17 -3.16 33.39
CA GLY A 246 -5.12 -2.88 34.46
C GLY A 246 -4.51 -3.14 35.84
N ASP A 247 -5.18 -2.65 36.89
CA ASP A 247 -4.83 -2.96 38.27
C ASP A 247 -5.49 -4.26 38.77
N GLU A 248 -5.26 -4.63 40.04
CA GLU A 248 -5.82 -5.85 40.65
C GLU A 248 -7.36 -5.88 40.64
N ASP A 249 -8.02 -4.72 40.66
CA ASP A 249 -9.47 -4.58 40.57
C ASP A 249 -9.99 -4.75 39.12
N GLY A 250 -9.08 -4.80 38.13
CA GLY A 250 -9.39 -4.80 36.71
C GLY A 250 -9.75 -3.41 36.17
N ASP A 251 -9.41 -2.34 36.89
CA ASP A 251 -9.62 -0.97 36.44
C ASP A 251 -8.54 -0.58 35.44
N TYR A 252 -8.94 0.22 34.46
CA TYR A 252 -8.02 0.73 33.45
C TYR A 252 -7.60 2.15 33.81
N ILE A 253 -6.28 2.37 33.84
CA ILE A 253 -5.66 3.68 34.02
C ILE A 253 -5.25 4.19 32.64
N PHE A 254 -5.74 5.38 32.29
CA PHE A 254 -5.41 6.06 31.05
C PHE A 254 -4.55 7.29 31.35
N LYS A 255 -3.42 7.37 30.66
CA LYS A 255 -2.46 8.48 30.71
C LYS A 255 -1.94 8.74 29.30
N ASP A 256 -1.68 10.01 28.98
CA ASP A 256 -1.19 10.47 27.67
C ASP A 256 -1.88 9.74 26.50
N GLN A 257 -3.22 9.78 26.48
CA GLN A 257 -4.01 9.05 25.48
C GLN A 257 -3.66 9.45 24.04
N SER A 258 -3.11 10.65 23.83
CA SER A 258 -2.62 11.13 22.53
C SER A 258 -1.43 10.35 21.98
N ARG A 259 -0.67 9.62 22.81
CA ARG A 259 0.49 8.84 22.35
C ARG A 259 0.15 7.84 21.25
N TRP A 260 -1.05 7.26 21.29
CA TRP A 260 -1.50 6.20 20.38
C TRP A 260 -1.65 6.65 18.92
N ARG A 261 -1.93 7.94 18.66
CA ARG A 261 -1.97 8.48 17.29
C ARG A 261 -0.67 9.12 16.84
N LYS A 262 0.29 9.31 17.76
CA LYS A 262 1.47 10.15 17.52
C LYS A 262 2.31 9.67 16.33
N TYR A 263 2.68 8.40 16.27
CA TYR A 263 3.49 7.89 15.15
C TYR A 263 2.74 7.97 13.81
N ALA A 264 1.45 7.58 13.80
CA ALA A 264 0.66 7.59 12.58
C ALA A 264 0.46 9.01 12.04
N GLU A 265 0.04 9.95 12.89
CA GLU A 265 -0.20 11.35 12.51
C GLU A 265 1.10 12.14 12.27
N HIS A 266 2.15 11.88 13.05
CA HIS A 266 3.41 12.59 12.91
C HIS A 266 4.24 12.02 11.75
N GLU A 267 4.57 10.72 11.77
CA GLU A 267 5.47 10.11 10.78
C GLU A 267 4.74 9.75 9.49
N LEU A 268 3.71 8.91 9.58
CA LEU A 268 3.09 8.30 8.39
C LEU A 268 2.28 9.33 7.60
N TYR A 269 1.39 10.08 8.25
CA TYR A 269 0.54 11.06 7.59
C TYR A 269 1.39 12.13 6.89
N THR A 270 2.41 12.68 7.57
CA THR A 270 3.32 13.67 6.98
C THR A 270 4.01 13.11 5.73
N LEU A 271 4.63 11.94 5.85
CA LEU A 271 5.37 11.33 4.75
C LEU A 271 4.47 10.99 3.56
N PHE A 272 3.27 10.44 3.83
CA PHE A 272 2.35 9.99 2.79
C PHE A 272 1.76 11.18 2.01
N HIS A 273 1.76 12.37 2.60
CA HIS A 273 1.42 13.63 1.93
C HIS A 273 2.65 14.36 1.34
N TYR A 274 3.75 13.62 1.07
CA TYR A 274 4.97 14.11 0.41
C TYR A 274 5.64 15.26 1.19
N ARG A 275 5.71 15.13 2.51
CA ARG A 275 6.42 16.07 3.38
C ARG A 275 7.52 15.37 4.18
N HIS A 276 8.50 16.15 4.62
CA HIS A 276 9.56 15.72 5.52
C HIS A 276 9.59 16.62 6.75
N HIS A 277 9.85 16.01 7.90
CA HIS A 277 10.22 16.74 9.09
C HIS A 277 11.67 17.22 8.99
N GLY A 278 12.00 18.24 9.79
CA GLY A 278 13.39 18.59 10.02
C GLY A 278 14.15 17.43 10.70
N PRO A 279 15.49 17.44 10.68
CA PRO A 279 16.28 16.45 11.40
C PRO A 279 16.03 16.53 12.91
N ASP A 280 15.83 15.38 13.55
CA ASP A 280 15.71 15.24 15.01
C ASP A 280 16.66 14.14 15.55
N ASP A 281 16.62 13.90 16.86
CA ASP A 281 17.47 12.90 17.52
C ASP A 281 16.93 11.45 17.44
N GLY A 282 15.79 11.24 16.78
CA GLY A 282 15.11 9.95 16.61
C GLY A 282 14.52 9.33 17.88
N ARG A 283 14.67 9.92 19.08
CA ARG A 283 14.17 9.34 20.33
C ARG A 283 12.64 9.37 20.40
N ALA A 284 12.05 10.44 19.88
CA ALA A 284 10.60 10.59 19.80
C ALA A 284 9.98 9.56 18.86
N GLU A 285 10.58 9.33 17.68
CA GLU A 285 10.18 8.29 16.72
C GLU A 285 10.20 6.91 17.37
N LYS A 286 11.29 6.56 18.07
CA LYS A 286 11.42 5.24 18.68
C LYS A 286 10.34 4.96 19.72
N THR A 287 9.99 5.97 20.50
CA THR A 287 8.94 5.87 21.53
C THR A 287 7.56 5.74 20.89
N SER A 288 7.24 6.62 19.94
CA SER A 288 5.94 6.60 19.26
C SER A 288 5.76 5.35 18.39
N TRP A 289 6.84 4.78 17.83
CA TRP A 289 6.82 3.50 17.14
C TRP A 289 6.41 2.36 18.07
N ALA A 290 6.96 2.30 19.29
CA ALA A 290 6.59 1.28 20.26
C ALA A 290 5.10 1.35 20.61
N ASP A 291 4.56 2.56 20.82
CA ASP A 291 3.12 2.78 21.05
C ASP A 291 2.28 2.33 19.83
N TYR A 292 2.75 2.61 18.62
CA TYR A 292 2.08 2.24 17.38
C TYR A 292 2.01 0.71 17.18
N VAL A 293 3.10 -0.01 17.49
CA VAL A 293 3.13 -1.47 17.48
C VAL A 293 2.18 -2.03 18.53
N GLN A 294 2.25 -1.54 19.78
CA GLN A 294 1.41 -1.99 20.88
C GLN A 294 -0.08 -1.76 20.60
N MET A 295 -0.43 -0.61 20.02
CA MET A 295 -1.79 -0.31 19.57
C MET A 295 -2.26 -1.36 18.55
N ASN A 296 -1.50 -1.61 17.49
CA ASN A 296 -1.86 -2.60 16.47
C ASN A 296 -2.02 -4.01 17.07
N GLN A 297 -1.21 -4.38 18.08
CA GLN A 297 -1.36 -5.64 18.81
C GLN A 297 -2.68 -5.69 19.59
N CYS A 298 -3.06 -4.62 20.29
CA CYS A 298 -4.34 -4.56 21.00
C CYS A 298 -5.55 -4.69 20.06
N PHE A 299 -5.46 -4.11 18.87
CA PHE A 299 -6.46 -4.32 17.80
C PHE A 299 -6.51 -5.79 17.38
N ALA A 300 -5.36 -6.42 17.15
CA ALA A 300 -5.29 -7.83 16.77
C ALA A 300 -5.90 -8.73 17.84
N ASP A 301 -5.57 -8.51 19.11
CA ASP A 301 -6.13 -9.26 20.26
C ASP A 301 -7.65 -9.10 20.33
N ARG A 302 -8.15 -7.87 20.15
CA ARG A 302 -9.58 -7.58 20.23
C ARG A 302 -10.38 -8.22 19.08
N ILE A 303 -9.83 -8.23 17.88
CA ILE A 303 -10.45 -8.89 16.71
C ILE A 303 -10.46 -10.41 16.91
N LEU A 304 -9.34 -10.99 17.33
CA LEU A 304 -9.24 -12.46 17.49
C LEU A 304 -10.15 -12.99 18.60
N HIS A 305 -10.48 -12.18 19.61
CA HIS A 305 -11.42 -12.57 20.65
C HIS A 305 -12.84 -12.83 20.11
N ILE A 306 -13.24 -12.16 19.01
CA ILE A 306 -14.56 -12.34 18.39
C ILE A 306 -14.54 -13.13 17.08
N TYR A 307 -13.35 -13.26 16.48
CA TYR A 307 -13.17 -13.88 15.17
C TYR A 307 -13.65 -15.34 15.15
N GLN A 308 -14.39 -15.69 14.10
CA GLN A 308 -14.75 -17.06 13.75
C GLN A 308 -14.19 -17.42 12.37
N PRO A 309 -13.82 -18.69 12.13
CA PRO A 309 -13.40 -19.13 10.80
C PRO A 309 -14.45 -18.77 9.74
N GLY A 310 -14.00 -18.17 8.63
CA GLY A 310 -14.87 -17.69 7.56
C GLY A 310 -15.28 -16.21 7.68
N ASP A 311 -14.96 -15.53 8.78
CA ASP A 311 -15.11 -14.07 8.89
C ASP A 311 -14.15 -13.34 7.96
N ILE A 312 -14.60 -12.21 7.41
CA ILE A 312 -13.75 -11.26 6.68
C ILE A 312 -13.33 -10.14 7.62
N VAL A 313 -12.03 -9.91 7.77
CA VAL A 313 -11.50 -8.75 8.50
C VAL A 313 -11.12 -7.67 7.50
N TRP A 314 -11.77 -6.50 7.56
CA TRP A 314 -11.51 -5.37 6.68
C TRP A 314 -10.85 -4.23 7.45
N ILE A 315 -9.55 -4.01 7.20
CA ILE A 315 -8.74 -3.05 7.94
C ILE A 315 -8.63 -1.75 7.14
N HIS A 316 -8.80 -0.62 7.81
CA HIS A 316 -8.81 0.70 7.19
C HIS A 316 -7.71 1.62 7.69
N ASP A 317 -7.01 2.16 6.70
CA ASP A 317 -6.12 3.31 6.77
C ASP A 317 -4.79 3.15 7.52
N TYR A 318 -3.98 4.20 7.44
CA TYR A 318 -2.57 4.20 7.83
C TYR A 318 -2.28 3.93 9.31
N HIS A 319 -3.26 4.05 10.21
CA HIS A 319 -3.07 3.75 11.64
C HIS A 319 -2.90 2.26 11.94
N LEU A 320 -3.42 1.41 11.05
CA LEU A 320 -3.52 -0.03 11.25
C LEU A 320 -2.70 -0.81 10.22
N MET A 321 -1.61 -0.24 9.70
CA MET A 321 -0.82 -0.90 8.66
C MET A 321 -0.09 -2.15 9.14
N LEU A 322 0.11 -2.35 10.46
CA LEU A 322 0.77 -3.57 10.97
C LEU A 322 -0.21 -4.69 11.28
N LEU A 323 -1.48 -4.34 11.51
CA LEU A 323 -2.54 -5.26 11.89
C LEU A 323 -2.73 -6.44 10.92
N PRO A 324 -2.66 -6.29 9.57
CA PRO A 324 -2.83 -7.42 8.66
C PRO A 324 -1.82 -8.54 8.91
N SER A 325 -0.53 -8.18 9.05
CA SER A 325 0.54 -9.16 9.33
C SER A 325 0.38 -9.79 10.71
N MET A 326 0.03 -9.00 11.74
CA MET A 326 -0.18 -9.53 13.09
C MET A 326 -1.32 -10.56 13.15
N LEU A 327 -2.41 -10.32 12.42
CA LEU A 327 -3.51 -11.28 12.32
C LEU A 327 -3.10 -12.54 11.55
N ARG A 328 -2.42 -12.37 10.40
CA ARG A 328 -1.95 -13.47 9.55
C ARG A 328 -0.99 -14.41 10.29
N GLN A 329 -0.08 -13.86 11.10
CA GLN A 329 0.86 -14.64 11.91
C GLN A 329 0.15 -15.54 12.93
N ARG A 330 -1.03 -15.12 13.42
CA ARG A 330 -1.81 -15.87 14.41
C ARG A 330 -2.81 -16.82 13.76
N ILE A 331 -3.36 -16.45 12.60
CA ILE A 331 -4.28 -17.27 11.80
C ILE A 331 -3.83 -17.19 10.33
N PRO A 332 -3.04 -18.15 9.81
CA PRO A 332 -2.49 -18.08 8.45
C PRO A 332 -3.54 -17.94 7.33
N ASN A 333 -4.68 -18.61 7.48
CA ASN A 333 -5.74 -18.67 6.46
C ASN A 333 -6.85 -17.61 6.65
N ILE A 334 -6.65 -16.61 7.50
CA ILE A 334 -7.62 -15.54 7.74
C ILE A 334 -7.90 -14.70 6.48
N TYR A 335 -9.14 -14.29 6.26
CA TYR A 335 -9.50 -13.44 5.12
C TYR A 335 -9.34 -11.96 5.49
N ILE A 336 -8.33 -11.29 4.91
CA ILE A 336 -8.03 -9.90 5.24
C ILE A 336 -8.09 -9.01 4.00
N GLY A 337 -8.95 -8.00 4.02
CA GLY A 337 -8.86 -6.84 3.14
C GLY A 337 -8.19 -5.68 3.88
N PHE A 338 -7.29 -4.96 3.22
CA PHE A 338 -6.75 -3.69 3.72
C PHE A 338 -7.07 -2.58 2.72
N PHE A 339 -7.52 -1.41 3.19
CA PHE A 339 -7.76 -0.26 2.32
C PHE A 339 -7.06 0.99 2.86
N LEU A 340 -6.18 1.58 2.05
CA LEU A 340 -5.51 2.84 2.40
C LEU A 340 -6.30 4.02 1.85
N HIS A 341 -6.84 4.86 2.74
CA HIS A 341 -7.70 5.99 2.36
C HIS A 341 -6.92 7.24 2.03
N ILE A 342 -5.78 7.45 2.69
CA ILE A 342 -4.86 8.55 2.39
C ILE A 342 -4.00 8.25 1.14
N PRO A 343 -3.27 9.25 0.58
CA PRO A 343 -2.32 9.01 -0.50
C PRO A 343 -1.24 7.99 -0.13
N PHE A 344 -0.57 7.44 -1.14
CA PHE A 344 0.64 6.63 -0.94
C PHE A 344 1.82 7.26 -1.71
N PRO A 345 2.97 7.49 -1.05
CA PRO A 345 4.07 8.24 -1.64
C PRO A 345 4.95 7.38 -2.55
N SER A 346 5.79 8.03 -3.36
CA SER A 346 6.79 7.32 -4.17
C SER A 346 7.91 6.71 -3.31
N SER A 347 8.70 5.81 -3.91
CA SER A 347 9.82 5.16 -3.22
C SER A 347 10.89 6.13 -2.71
N GLU A 348 11.06 7.29 -3.35
CA GLU A 348 11.98 8.35 -2.90
C GLU A 348 11.61 8.87 -1.50
N TYR A 349 10.32 9.12 -1.27
CA TYR A 349 9.81 9.53 0.05
C TYR A 349 9.76 8.34 1.01
N MET A 350 9.26 7.19 0.55
CA MET A 350 9.13 6.01 1.41
C MET A 350 10.49 5.53 1.96
N ARG A 351 11.60 5.74 1.22
CA ARG A 351 12.95 5.45 1.71
C ARG A 351 13.40 6.32 2.88
N CYS A 352 12.80 7.49 3.08
CA CYS A 352 13.12 8.38 4.20
C CYS A 352 12.54 7.88 5.53
N LEU A 353 11.48 7.05 5.51
CA LEU A 353 10.90 6.50 6.73
C LEU A 353 11.82 5.41 7.33
N PRO A 354 12.21 5.51 8.62
CA PRO A 354 13.04 4.50 9.26
C PRO A 354 12.40 3.10 9.27
N ARG A 355 11.10 3.02 9.60
CA ARG A 355 10.32 1.76 9.69
C ARG A 355 9.63 1.36 8.39
N ARG A 356 10.12 1.84 7.26
CA ARG A 356 9.52 1.58 5.93
C ARG A 356 9.30 0.10 5.63
N LYS A 357 10.22 -0.76 6.06
CA LYS A 357 10.11 -2.21 5.84
C LYS A 357 8.97 -2.80 6.65
N ASP A 358 8.90 -2.48 7.94
CA ASP A 358 7.86 -2.95 8.85
C ASP A 358 6.47 -2.50 8.39
N ILE A 359 6.34 -1.25 7.96
CA ILE A 359 5.07 -0.69 7.44
C ILE A 359 4.61 -1.42 6.17
N LEU A 360 5.50 -1.63 5.21
CA LEU A 360 5.17 -2.34 3.97
C LEU A 360 4.85 -3.82 4.22
N THR A 361 5.67 -4.51 5.01
CA THR A 361 5.46 -5.91 5.41
C THR A 361 4.18 -6.07 6.21
N GLY A 362 3.86 -5.11 7.07
CA GLY A 362 2.60 -5.07 7.81
C GLY A 362 1.39 -5.12 6.87
N ALA A 363 1.37 -4.23 5.87
CA ALA A 363 0.27 -4.14 4.91
C ALA A 363 0.18 -5.38 4.02
N LEU A 364 1.33 -5.97 3.63
CA LEU A 364 1.41 -7.21 2.85
C LEU A 364 0.91 -8.46 3.61
N GLY A 365 0.57 -8.34 4.90
CA GLY A 365 -0.19 -9.39 5.58
C GLY A 365 -1.65 -9.52 5.11
N ALA A 366 -2.17 -8.56 4.34
CA ALA A 366 -3.50 -8.61 3.77
C ALA A 366 -3.58 -9.58 2.58
N THR A 367 -4.77 -10.11 2.30
CA THR A 367 -5.03 -10.87 1.08
C THR A 367 -5.17 -9.94 -0.13
N MET A 368 -5.79 -8.77 0.09
CA MET A 368 -5.98 -7.73 -0.92
C MET A 368 -5.79 -6.35 -0.30
N ILE A 369 -5.13 -5.47 -1.03
CA ILE A 369 -4.92 -4.06 -0.69
C ILE A 369 -5.64 -3.17 -1.70
N GLY A 370 -6.45 -2.23 -1.22
CA GLY A 370 -7.14 -1.24 -2.05
C GLY A 370 -6.61 0.19 -1.86
N PHE A 371 -6.62 0.97 -2.94
CA PHE A 371 -6.24 2.38 -2.97
C PHE A 371 -7.29 3.25 -3.66
N GLN A 372 -7.28 4.57 -3.39
CA GLN A 372 -8.17 5.55 -4.05
C GLN A 372 -7.84 5.81 -5.52
N SER A 373 -6.56 5.67 -5.92
CA SER A 373 -6.08 6.01 -7.26
C SER A 373 -5.01 5.05 -7.74
N TYR A 374 -4.93 4.86 -9.05
CA TYR A 374 -3.91 4.04 -9.73
C TYR A 374 -2.49 4.52 -9.45
N SER A 375 -2.28 5.82 -9.29
CA SER A 375 -0.95 6.35 -8.95
C SER A 375 -0.46 5.80 -7.61
N PHE A 376 -1.33 5.70 -6.60
CA PHE A 376 -0.98 5.22 -5.27
C PHE A 376 -0.69 3.72 -5.27
N SER A 377 -1.49 2.92 -5.98
CA SER A 377 -1.22 1.48 -6.13
C SER A 377 0.09 1.19 -6.85
N ARG A 378 0.38 1.93 -7.94
CA ARG A 378 1.66 1.85 -8.66
C ARG A 378 2.83 2.21 -7.76
N HIS A 379 2.71 3.26 -6.95
CA HIS A 379 3.75 3.66 -6.00
C HIS A 379 3.98 2.62 -4.90
N PHE A 380 2.92 2.00 -4.39
CA PHE A 380 3.01 0.88 -3.45
C PHE A 380 3.76 -0.31 -4.04
N ASN A 381 3.38 -0.76 -5.24
CA ASN A 381 4.05 -1.85 -5.94
C ASN A 381 5.55 -1.55 -6.15
N SER A 382 5.86 -0.31 -6.58
CA SER A 382 7.25 0.14 -6.74
C SER A 382 8.03 0.14 -5.42
N CYS A 383 7.40 0.52 -4.31
CA CYS A 383 8.02 0.48 -2.98
C CYS A 383 8.28 -0.96 -2.53
N CYS A 384 7.32 -1.87 -2.71
CA CYS A 384 7.53 -3.29 -2.40
C CYS A 384 8.68 -3.88 -3.21
N LYS A 385 8.76 -3.58 -4.51
CA LYS A 385 9.87 -4.02 -5.35
C LYS A 385 11.22 -3.43 -4.93
N ARG A 386 11.31 -2.12 -4.72
CA ARG A 386 12.58 -1.41 -4.48
C ARG A 386 13.08 -1.52 -3.04
N ILE A 387 12.19 -1.59 -2.05
CA ILE A 387 12.54 -1.57 -0.62
C ILE A 387 12.58 -2.97 -0.01
N LEU A 388 11.65 -3.85 -0.40
CA LEU A 388 11.56 -5.22 0.11
C LEU A 388 12.18 -6.25 -0.84
N GLY A 389 12.34 -5.92 -2.13
CA GLY A 389 12.87 -6.85 -3.14
C GLY A 389 11.85 -7.87 -3.64
N PHE A 390 10.56 -7.64 -3.39
CA PHE A 390 9.49 -8.53 -3.85
C PHE A 390 9.14 -8.30 -5.31
N GLU A 391 8.74 -9.37 -6.01
CA GLU A 391 8.20 -9.23 -7.35
C GLU A 391 6.84 -8.53 -7.29
N SER A 392 6.68 -7.50 -8.10
CA SER A 392 5.43 -6.74 -8.21
C SER A 392 4.98 -6.69 -9.67
N SER A 393 3.69 -6.87 -9.89
CA SER A 393 3.03 -6.71 -11.18
C SER A 393 1.89 -5.70 -11.07
N SER A 394 1.17 -5.45 -12.17
CA SER A 394 -0.06 -4.63 -12.11
C SER A 394 -1.17 -5.27 -11.28
N ALA A 395 -1.15 -6.60 -11.09
CA ALA A 395 -2.17 -7.33 -10.33
C ALA A 395 -1.91 -7.36 -8.82
N GLY A 396 -0.67 -7.11 -8.39
CA GLY A 396 -0.29 -7.25 -6.99
C GLY A 396 1.18 -7.57 -6.77
N VAL A 397 1.50 -7.96 -5.54
CA VAL A 397 2.86 -8.24 -5.04
C VAL A 397 2.96 -9.69 -4.58
N ASP A 398 3.98 -10.40 -5.04
CA ASP A 398 4.30 -11.75 -4.54
C ASP A 398 5.22 -11.61 -3.32
N ALA A 399 4.65 -11.80 -2.12
CA ALA A 399 5.34 -11.67 -0.85
C ALA A 399 5.23 -12.97 -0.06
N TYR A 400 6.37 -13.47 0.44
CA TYR A 400 6.41 -14.66 1.30
C TYR A 400 5.73 -15.92 0.70
N GLY A 401 5.78 -16.08 -0.62
CA GLY A 401 5.15 -17.22 -1.32
C GLY A 401 3.62 -17.09 -1.50
N ALA A 402 3.04 -15.95 -1.12
CA ALA A 402 1.64 -15.63 -1.39
C ALA A 402 1.54 -14.40 -2.30
N HIS A 403 0.50 -14.36 -3.13
CA HIS A 403 0.21 -13.18 -3.93
C HIS A 403 -0.78 -12.28 -3.18
N VAL A 404 -0.39 -11.03 -2.96
CA VAL A 404 -1.22 -9.99 -2.38
C VAL A 404 -1.79 -9.15 -3.51
N ALA A 405 -3.09 -9.27 -3.77
CA ALA A 405 -3.74 -8.49 -4.81
C ALA A 405 -3.74 -7.00 -4.47
N VAL A 406 -3.44 -6.14 -5.44
CA VAL A 406 -3.41 -4.69 -5.26
C VAL A 406 -4.32 -4.03 -6.31
N ASP A 407 -5.38 -3.38 -5.87
CA ASP A 407 -6.42 -2.81 -6.75
C ASP A 407 -6.82 -1.38 -6.34
N VAL A 408 -7.62 -0.74 -7.18
CA VAL A 408 -8.05 0.66 -7.03
C VAL A 408 -9.57 0.73 -6.91
N PHE A 409 -10.06 1.33 -5.83
CA PHE A 409 -11.48 1.54 -5.61
C PHE A 409 -11.68 2.96 -5.07
N PRO A 410 -11.97 3.95 -5.93
CA PRO A 410 -12.30 5.29 -5.48
C PRO A 410 -13.55 5.24 -4.61
N ILE A 411 -13.45 5.67 -3.35
CA ILE A 411 -14.62 5.74 -2.47
C ILE A 411 -15.45 6.97 -2.82
N GLY A 412 -16.76 6.83 -2.78
CA GLY A 412 -17.70 7.92 -2.95
C GLY A 412 -18.20 8.51 -1.63
N ILE A 413 -19.32 9.21 -1.69
CA ILE A 413 -20.10 9.69 -0.53
C ILE A 413 -21.45 8.96 -0.46
N ASP A 414 -22.16 9.06 0.67
CA ASP A 414 -23.57 8.67 0.72
C ASP A 414 -24.43 9.74 0.03
N VAL A 415 -24.59 9.56 -1.28
CA VAL A 415 -25.34 10.49 -2.13
C VAL A 415 -26.79 10.64 -1.66
N ALA A 416 -27.43 9.57 -1.20
CA ALA A 416 -28.82 9.60 -0.76
C ALA A 416 -28.98 10.42 0.53
N ALA A 417 -28.08 10.23 1.50
CA ALA A 417 -28.07 11.02 2.73
C ALA A 417 -27.76 12.50 2.47
N VAL A 418 -26.79 12.79 1.59
CA VAL A 418 -26.44 14.16 1.20
C VAL A 418 -27.59 14.84 0.47
N GLN A 419 -28.23 14.19 -0.51
CA GLN A 419 -29.40 14.74 -1.21
C GLN A 419 -30.57 14.98 -0.27
N LYS A 420 -30.90 14.00 0.58
CA LYS A 420 -31.97 14.13 1.57
C LYS A 420 -31.74 15.33 2.48
N THR A 421 -30.51 15.52 2.95
CA THR A 421 -30.19 16.63 3.84
C THR A 421 -30.21 17.95 3.07
N ALA A 422 -29.44 18.07 1.98
CA ALA A 422 -29.23 19.32 1.24
C ALA A 422 -30.51 19.88 0.58
N PHE A 423 -31.49 19.04 0.28
CA PHE A 423 -32.74 19.42 -0.40
C PHE A 423 -34.02 19.15 0.40
N GLY A 424 -33.95 18.41 1.51
CA GLY A 424 -35.13 18.03 2.30
C GLY A 424 -35.40 18.90 3.52
N ASP A 425 -34.45 19.70 3.98
CA ASP A 425 -34.60 20.55 5.17
C ASP A 425 -35.02 22.01 4.78
N PRO A 426 -36.21 22.48 5.18
CA PRO A 426 -36.66 23.85 4.89
C PRO A 426 -35.76 24.95 5.47
N VAL A 427 -35.00 24.67 6.55
CA VAL A 427 -34.07 25.64 7.13
C VAL A 427 -32.92 25.95 6.17
N ILE A 428 -32.52 24.98 5.34
CA ILE A 428 -31.51 25.21 4.30
C ILE A 428 -32.01 26.23 3.29
N GLU A 429 -33.28 26.14 2.85
CA GLU A 429 -33.86 27.12 1.93
C GLU A 429 -33.94 28.53 2.53
N GLN A 430 -34.19 28.63 3.85
CA GLN A 430 -34.15 29.92 4.55
C GLN A 430 -32.73 30.50 4.58
N ASN A 431 -31.73 29.68 4.93
CA ASN A 431 -30.33 30.08 4.94
C ASN A 431 -29.84 30.48 3.53
N MET A 432 -30.26 29.74 2.50
CA MET A 432 -29.96 30.08 1.10
C MET A 432 -30.53 31.44 0.71
N LYS A 433 -31.78 31.74 1.07
CA LYS A 433 -32.40 33.06 0.82
C LYS A 433 -31.65 34.19 1.54
N ALA A 434 -31.28 33.96 2.80
CA ALA A 434 -30.51 34.93 3.58
C ALA A 434 -29.14 35.21 2.96
N LEU A 435 -28.40 34.16 2.58
CA LEU A 435 -27.10 34.29 1.94
C LEU A 435 -27.19 34.93 0.54
N LYS A 436 -28.19 34.56 -0.28
CA LYS A 436 -28.43 35.20 -1.58
C LYS A 436 -28.75 36.69 -1.45
N LYS A 437 -29.48 37.08 -0.40
CA LYS A 437 -29.75 38.49 -0.09
C LYS A 437 -28.48 39.22 0.36
N MET A 438 -27.67 38.59 1.21
CA MET A 438 -26.43 39.15 1.73
C MET A 438 -25.39 39.40 0.63
N TYR A 439 -25.24 38.45 -0.31
CA TYR A 439 -24.28 38.52 -1.41
C TYR A 439 -24.93 38.86 -2.76
N ALA A 440 -26.06 39.59 -2.73
CA ALA A 440 -26.79 39.97 -3.94
C ALA A 440 -25.87 40.73 -4.92
N GLY A 441 -25.92 40.33 -6.20
CA GLY A 441 -25.09 40.92 -7.25
C GLY A 441 -23.63 40.44 -7.28
N LYS A 442 -23.24 39.52 -6.39
CA LYS A 442 -21.87 38.99 -6.30
C LYS A 442 -21.82 37.50 -6.65
N LYS A 443 -20.70 37.08 -7.23
CA LYS A 443 -20.36 35.68 -7.47
C LYS A 443 -19.67 35.08 -6.26
N ILE A 444 -20.13 33.91 -5.82
CA ILE A 444 -19.61 33.24 -4.62
C ILE A 444 -18.68 32.11 -5.06
N VAL A 445 -17.42 32.21 -4.66
CA VAL A 445 -16.45 31.10 -4.70
C VAL A 445 -16.42 30.48 -3.32
N VAL A 446 -16.59 29.15 -3.21
CA VAL A 446 -16.55 28.45 -1.93
C VAL A 446 -15.33 27.55 -1.83
N GLY A 447 -14.65 27.62 -0.69
CA GLY A 447 -13.65 26.66 -0.27
C GLY A 447 -13.97 26.15 1.13
N ARG A 448 -13.88 24.84 1.34
CA ARG A 448 -14.02 24.25 2.68
C ARG A 448 -12.91 23.24 2.90
N ASP A 449 -12.10 23.49 3.92
CA ASP A 449 -10.87 22.73 4.16
C ASP A 449 -10.58 22.54 5.65
N ARG A 450 -9.64 21.65 5.95
CA ARG A 450 -8.98 21.64 7.26
C ARG A 450 -7.87 22.69 7.26
N LEU A 451 -7.62 23.28 8.42
CA LEU A 451 -6.54 24.24 8.60
C LEU A 451 -5.22 23.51 8.85
N ASP A 452 -4.72 22.89 7.78
CA ASP A 452 -3.43 22.18 7.73
C ASP A 452 -2.67 22.60 6.46
N THR A 453 -1.40 22.23 6.35
CA THR A 453 -0.60 22.64 5.17
C THR A 453 -0.88 21.78 3.92
N VAL A 454 -1.67 20.72 4.05
CA VAL A 454 -1.93 19.72 3.01
C VAL A 454 -3.12 20.12 2.15
N ARG A 455 -4.09 20.85 2.72
CA ARG A 455 -5.30 21.31 2.01
C ARG A 455 -5.10 22.54 1.14
N GLY A 456 -3.91 23.16 1.22
CA GLY A 456 -3.53 24.24 0.29
C GLY A 456 -4.36 25.51 0.40
N VAL A 457 -4.84 25.84 1.61
CA VAL A 457 -5.62 27.07 1.85
C VAL A 457 -4.80 28.33 1.57
N SER A 458 -3.49 28.32 1.88
CA SER A 458 -2.61 29.45 1.56
C SER A 458 -2.48 29.69 0.05
N GLN A 459 -2.33 28.61 -0.71
CA GLN A 459 -2.23 28.64 -2.17
C GLN A 459 -3.52 29.20 -2.76
N LYS A 460 -4.67 28.78 -2.22
CA LYS A 460 -5.98 29.31 -2.61
C LYS A 460 -6.07 30.83 -2.43
N LEU A 461 -5.71 31.33 -1.25
CA LEU A 461 -5.77 32.76 -0.94
C LEU A 461 -4.81 33.55 -1.82
N MET A 462 -3.57 33.07 -2.00
CA MET A 462 -2.57 33.71 -2.85
C MET A 462 -2.99 33.71 -4.33
N ALA A 463 -3.59 32.63 -4.83
CA ALA A 463 -4.14 32.58 -6.18
C ALA A 463 -5.34 33.52 -6.35
N PHE A 464 -6.21 33.62 -5.34
CA PHE A 464 -7.33 34.55 -5.36
C PHE A 464 -6.86 36.01 -5.33
N GLU A 465 -5.77 36.30 -4.63
CA GLU A 465 -5.10 37.61 -4.67
C GLU A 465 -4.62 37.95 -6.09
N ILE A 466 -3.90 37.03 -6.74
CA ILE A 466 -3.43 37.20 -8.12
C ILE A 466 -4.61 37.36 -9.10
N PHE A 467 -5.71 36.63 -8.87
CA PHE A 467 -6.94 36.79 -9.65
C PHE A 467 -7.52 38.21 -9.55
N LEU A 468 -7.60 38.77 -8.35
CA LEU A 468 -8.07 40.15 -8.14
C LEU A 468 -7.10 41.20 -8.71
N GLU A 469 -5.80 40.90 -8.70
CA GLU A 469 -4.78 41.75 -9.31
C GLU A 469 -4.91 41.77 -10.84
N ARG A 470 -4.90 40.59 -11.46
CA ARG A 470 -4.86 40.36 -12.91
C ARG A 470 -6.18 40.72 -13.59
N TYR A 471 -7.31 40.57 -12.90
CA TYR A 471 -8.64 40.82 -13.43
C TYR A 471 -9.40 41.85 -12.58
N PRO A 472 -9.03 43.15 -12.67
CA PRO A 472 -9.68 44.22 -11.92
C PRO A 472 -11.20 44.30 -12.14
N GLU A 473 -11.70 43.85 -13.29
CA GLU A 473 -13.12 43.82 -13.65
C GLU A 473 -13.96 42.92 -12.73
N TRP A 474 -13.33 41.99 -12.02
CA TRP A 474 -13.96 41.08 -11.06
C TRP A 474 -13.96 41.60 -9.61
N ARG A 475 -13.21 42.68 -9.32
CA ARG A 475 -13.25 43.35 -8.00
C ARG A 475 -14.68 43.83 -7.71
N ASP A 476 -15.07 43.76 -6.44
CA ASP A 476 -16.43 44.05 -5.93
C ASP A 476 -17.57 43.14 -6.45
N LYS A 477 -17.31 42.29 -7.46
CA LYS A 477 -18.28 41.37 -8.07
C LYS A 477 -18.11 39.92 -7.61
N VAL A 478 -17.05 39.60 -6.89
CA VAL A 478 -16.74 38.23 -6.46
C VAL A 478 -16.39 38.19 -4.98
N VAL A 479 -16.76 37.11 -4.29
CA VAL A 479 -16.39 36.86 -2.90
C VAL A 479 -15.91 35.41 -2.75
N LEU A 480 -14.75 35.23 -2.12
CA LEU A 480 -14.28 33.93 -1.68
C LEU A 480 -14.74 33.68 -0.24
N ILE A 481 -15.63 32.70 -0.06
CA ILE A 481 -16.04 32.21 1.25
C ILE A 481 -15.20 30.97 1.56
N GLN A 482 -14.21 31.14 2.43
CA GLN A 482 -13.34 30.05 2.88
C GLN A 482 -13.72 29.63 4.30
N VAL A 483 -14.25 28.42 4.42
CA VAL A 483 -14.54 27.77 5.71
C VAL A 483 -13.36 26.88 6.08
N THR A 484 -12.78 27.07 7.26
CA THR A 484 -11.72 26.20 7.75
C THR A 484 -12.14 25.50 9.05
N SER A 485 -11.80 24.23 9.15
CA SER A 485 -12.01 23.45 10.37
C SER A 485 -10.67 23.18 11.07
N PRO A 486 -10.62 23.22 12.41
CA PRO A 486 -9.42 22.85 13.15
C PRO A 486 -8.91 21.47 12.72
N THR A 487 -7.59 21.34 12.57
CA THR A 487 -6.98 20.04 12.31
C THR A 487 -6.89 19.24 13.61
N SER A 488 -7.21 17.94 13.54
CA SER A 488 -6.96 17.01 14.64
C SER A 488 -5.51 16.51 14.62
N VAL A 489 -4.88 16.50 13.45
CA VAL A 489 -3.54 15.94 13.23
C VAL A 489 -2.55 16.73 14.07
N MET A 490 -1.76 16.03 14.89
CA MET A 490 -0.62 16.61 15.60
C MET A 490 0.49 17.00 14.61
N GLU A 491 0.28 18.08 13.85
CA GLU A 491 1.39 18.83 13.26
C GLU A 491 2.12 19.55 14.41
N GLU A 492 3.45 19.61 14.37
CA GLU A 492 4.31 20.17 15.42
C GLU A 492 3.64 21.32 16.19
N LYS A 493 3.15 21.05 17.41
CA LYS A 493 2.58 22.07 18.30
C LYS A 493 3.59 23.18 18.60
N VAL A 494 4.88 22.90 18.45
CA VAL A 494 5.94 23.85 18.81
C VAL A 494 6.05 24.98 17.78
N ASP A 495 5.53 24.85 16.55
CA ASP A 495 5.68 25.94 15.58
C ASP A 495 4.75 25.89 14.35
N GLY A 496 4.43 24.73 13.78
CA GLY A 496 3.78 24.65 12.46
C GLY A 496 2.33 25.13 12.40
N ALA A 497 1.48 24.63 13.30
CA ALA A 497 0.05 24.92 13.29
C ALA A 497 -0.23 26.41 13.53
N HIS A 498 0.37 27.00 14.56
CA HIS A 498 0.27 28.44 14.81
C HIS A 498 0.81 29.27 13.64
N LYS A 499 1.91 28.82 12.98
CA LYS A 499 2.43 29.48 11.78
C LYS A 499 1.41 29.48 10.63
N ILE A 500 0.66 28.40 10.40
CA ILE A 500 -0.35 28.40 9.32
C ILE A 500 -1.56 29.27 9.65
N GLU A 501 -2.08 29.22 10.89
CA GLU A 501 -3.21 30.06 11.30
C GLU A 501 -2.90 31.55 11.14
N HIS A 502 -1.73 31.98 11.63
CA HIS A 502 -1.25 33.35 11.47
C HIS A 502 -1.03 33.72 10.00
N LYS A 503 -0.43 32.82 9.21
CA LYS A 503 -0.23 33.04 7.77
C LYS A 503 -1.56 33.24 7.04
N ILE A 504 -2.56 32.41 7.32
CA ILE A 504 -3.89 32.51 6.72
C ILE A 504 -4.57 33.83 7.16
N SER A 505 -4.54 34.16 8.45
CA SER A 505 -5.12 35.43 8.95
C SER A 505 -4.47 36.65 8.30
N ASN A 506 -3.13 36.64 8.14
CA ASN A 506 -2.39 37.71 7.49
C ASN A 506 -2.74 37.82 6.00
N LEU A 507 -2.85 36.70 5.28
CA LEU A 507 -3.27 36.68 3.87
C LEU A 507 -4.68 37.26 3.71
N VAL A 508 -5.64 36.81 4.52
CA VAL A 508 -7.02 37.32 4.50
C VAL A 508 -7.04 38.84 4.75
N SER A 509 -6.37 39.29 5.80
CA SER A 509 -6.33 40.72 6.17
C SER A 509 -5.67 41.57 5.09
N ARG A 510 -4.60 41.06 4.47
CA ARG A 510 -3.88 41.75 3.38
C ARG A 510 -4.74 41.85 2.12
N ILE A 511 -5.39 40.77 1.69
CA ILE A 511 -6.26 40.77 0.50
C ILE A 511 -7.45 41.70 0.72
N ASN A 512 -8.09 41.63 1.89
CA ASN A 512 -9.23 42.48 2.24
C ASN A 512 -8.81 43.96 2.39
N GLY A 513 -7.64 44.24 2.93
CA GLY A 513 -7.11 45.60 3.04
C GLY A 513 -6.73 46.21 1.67
N GLN A 514 -6.19 45.40 0.75
CA GLN A 514 -5.72 45.86 -0.56
C GLN A 514 -6.84 45.97 -1.60
N TYR A 515 -7.77 45.01 -1.63
CA TYR A 515 -8.81 44.88 -2.66
C TYR A 515 -10.24 45.03 -2.12
N GLY A 516 -10.41 45.20 -0.81
CA GLY A 516 -11.70 45.48 -0.20
C GLY A 516 -12.04 46.97 -0.20
N SER A 517 -13.29 47.27 0.12
CA SER A 517 -13.85 48.60 0.29
C SER A 517 -14.72 48.64 1.55
N LEU A 518 -15.19 49.83 1.95
CA LEU A 518 -16.08 49.98 3.12
C LEU A 518 -17.34 49.10 3.04
N SER A 519 -17.82 48.78 1.83
CA SER A 519 -19.01 47.98 1.58
C SER A 519 -18.72 46.57 1.08
N HIS A 520 -17.46 46.17 0.91
CA HIS A 520 -17.08 44.88 0.37
C HIS A 520 -15.77 44.33 0.93
N SER A 521 -15.83 43.09 1.41
CA SER A 521 -14.66 42.30 1.73
C SER A 521 -14.56 41.11 0.77
N PRO A 522 -13.52 41.03 -0.08
CA PRO A 522 -13.40 40.02 -1.13
C PRO A 522 -13.18 38.60 -0.57
N VAL A 523 -12.61 38.47 0.64
CA VAL A 523 -12.46 37.18 1.33
C VAL A 523 -13.25 37.19 2.64
N GLN A 524 -14.04 36.13 2.84
CA GLN A 524 -14.78 35.82 4.06
C GLN A 524 -14.22 34.52 4.63
N HIS A 525 -13.45 34.62 5.71
CA HIS A 525 -12.84 33.46 6.35
C HIS A 525 -13.64 33.07 7.59
N TYR A 526 -14.15 31.83 7.61
CA TYR A 526 -14.88 31.27 8.75
C TYR A 526 -14.06 30.13 9.36
N PRO A 527 -13.20 30.39 10.37
CA PRO A 527 -12.36 29.40 11.03
C PRO A 527 -13.13 28.57 12.07
N GLN A 528 -14.33 28.14 11.71
CA GLN A 528 -15.23 27.42 12.59
C GLN A 528 -16.01 26.36 11.83
N TYR A 529 -16.53 25.39 12.59
CA TYR A 529 -17.48 24.43 12.03
C TYR A 529 -18.81 25.13 11.78
N LEU A 530 -19.31 25.04 10.56
CA LEU A 530 -20.68 25.39 10.23
C LEU A 530 -21.63 24.27 10.67
N SER A 531 -22.88 24.64 10.94
CA SER A 531 -23.95 23.66 11.02
C SER A 531 -24.13 22.96 9.66
N SER A 532 -24.68 21.75 9.65
CA SER A 532 -24.98 21.04 8.40
C SER A 532 -25.90 21.87 7.49
N GLN A 533 -26.83 22.62 8.08
CA GLN A 533 -27.78 23.47 7.35
C GLN A 533 -27.08 24.66 6.67
N GLU A 534 -26.21 25.37 7.37
CA GLU A 534 -25.43 26.47 6.79
C GLU A 534 -24.45 25.96 5.73
N TYR A 535 -23.80 24.82 5.98
CA TYR A 535 -22.84 24.22 5.05
C TYR A 535 -23.50 23.88 3.71
N PHE A 536 -24.60 23.12 3.72
CA PHE A 536 -25.28 22.74 2.48
C PHE A 536 -25.95 23.95 1.80
N ALA A 537 -26.47 24.91 2.57
CA ALA A 537 -26.97 26.16 2.00
C ALA A 537 -25.86 26.90 1.22
N LEU A 538 -24.66 27.01 1.80
CA LEU A 538 -23.50 27.62 1.16
C LEU A 538 -23.08 26.88 -0.12
N LEU A 539 -22.95 25.54 -0.06
CA LEU A 539 -22.59 24.75 -1.23
C LEU A 539 -23.62 24.86 -2.36
N ARG A 540 -24.91 24.99 -2.04
CA ARG A 540 -26.00 25.10 -3.02
C ARG A 540 -26.12 26.47 -3.69
N ILE A 541 -25.60 27.54 -3.09
CA ILE A 541 -25.66 28.89 -3.68
C ILE A 541 -24.36 29.30 -4.36
N ALA A 542 -23.25 28.64 -4.04
CA ALA A 542 -21.96 28.98 -4.59
C ALA A 542 -21.96 28.84 -6.12
N ASP A 543 -21.29 29.78 -6.80
CA ASP A 543 -21.12 29.79 -8.26
C ASP A 543 -19.92 28.92 -8.68
N VAL A 544 -18.88 28.82 -7.84
CA VAL A 544 -17.66 28.04 -8.10
C VAL A 544 -17.21 27.33 -6.82
N GLY A 545 -16.94 26.02 -6.91
CA GLY A 545 -16.28 25.25 -5.85
C GLY A 545 -14.78 25.21 -6.10
N LEU A 546 -13.95 25.63 -5.13
CA LEU A 546 -12.50 25.73 -5.28
C LEU A 546 -11.77 24.83 -4.29
N ILE A 547 -11.18 23.75 -4.82
CA ILE A 547 -10.42 22.74 -4.06
C ILE A 547 -8.96 22.74 -4.49
N THR A 548 -8.06 23.19 -3.61
CA THR A 548 -6.63 23.41 -3.90
C THR A 548 -5.71 22.52 -3.06
N SER A 549 -6.19 21.35 -2.64
CA SER A 549 -5.40 20.38 -1.88
C SER A 549 -4.04 20.12 -2.54
N VAL A 550 -2.95 20.23 -1.77
CA VAL A 550 -1.59 19.94 -2.25
C VAL A 550 -1.41 18.45 -2.51
N ARG A 551 -1.95 17.61 -1.61
CA ARG A 551 -2.04 16.15 -1.73
C ARG A 551 -3.28 15.69 -1.00
N ASP A 552 -4.09 14.84 -1.61
CA ASP A 552 -5.29 14.31 -0.94
C ASP A 552 -5.63 12.91 -1.45
N GLY A 553 -6.08 12.04 -0.55
CA GLY A 553 -6.49 10.68 -0.93
C GLY A 553 -7.85 10.71 -1.61
N MET A 554 -8.80 11.40 -1.01
CA MET A 554 -10.12 11.70 -1.56
C MET A 554 -10.62 13.04 -1.00
N ASN A 555 -11.25 13.85 -1.85
CA ASN A 555 -11.88 15.09 -1.44
C ASN A 555 -13.42 14.98 -1.37
N THR A 556 -13.99 14.76 -0.19
CA THR A 556 -15.45 14.63 -0.01
C THR A 556 -16.20 15.91 -0.36
N THR A 557 -15.63 17.08 -0.05
CA THR A 557 -16.25 18.38 -0.35
C THR A 557 -16.49 18.57 -1.84
N SER A 558 -15.58 18.09 -2.70
CA SER A 558 -15.77 18.13 -4.15
C SER A 558 -16.99 17.31 -4.61
N LEU A 559 -17.19 16.13 -4.03
CA LEU A 559 -18.31 15.24 -4.32
C LEU A 559 -19.63 15.84 -3.79
N GLU A 560 -19.63 16.35 -2.56
CA GLU A 560 -20.78 17.01 -1.94
C GLU A 560 -21.21 18.26 -2.73
N TYR A 561 -20.23 19.05 -3.19
CA TYR A 561 -20.48 20.22 -4.03
C TYR A 561 -21.17 19.83 -5.34
N VAL A 562 -20.69 18.79 -6.03
CA VAL A 562 -21.34 18.27 -7.25
C VAL A 562 -22.79 17.88 -6.96
N ILE A 563 -23.10 17.23 -5.84
CA ILE A 563 -24.50 16.89 -5.50
C ILE A 563 -25.33 18.15 -5.22
N CYS A 564 -24.78 19.14 -4.52
CA CYS A 564 -25.48 20.39 -4.18
C CYS A 564 -25.75 21.26 -5.41
N GLN A 565 -24.94 21.14 -6.46
CA GLN A 565 -25.05 21.96 -7.67
C GLN A 565 -26.09 21.46 -8.69
N LYS A 566 -26.93 20.48 -8.32
CA LYS A 566 -27.96 19.86 -9.18
C LYS A 566 -28.79 20.85 -10.01
N ASN A 567 -29.08 22.05 -9.48
CA ASN A 567 -29.93 23.05 -10.14
C ASN A 567 -29.15 24.25 -10.71
N ASN A 568 -27.94 24.51 -10.21
CA ASN A 568 -27.17 25.72 -10.55
C ASN A 568 -25.99 25.42 -11.48
N HIS A 569 -25.55 24.16 -11.56
CA HIS A 569 -24.45 23.68 -12.40
C HIS A 569 -23.12 24.43 -12.22
N GLY A 570 -22.86 24.98 -11.02
CA GLY A 570 -21.65 25.72 -10.72
C GLY A 570 -20.38 24.89 -10.99
N PRO A 571 -19.39 25.42 -11.73
CA PRO A 571 -18.15 24.71 -12.00
C PRO A 571 -17.39 24.32 -10.73
N LEU A 572 -16.69 23.19 -10.81
CA LEU A 572 -15.76 22.72 -9.79
C LEU A 572 -14.33 22.90 -10.31
N ILE A 573 -13.50 23.61 -9.55
CA ILE A 573 -12.06 23.68 -9.72
C ILE A 573 -11.44 22.71 -8.71
N LEU A 574 -10.65 21.75 -9.19
CA LEU A 574 -10.12 20.64 -8.39
C LEU A 574 -8.63 20.46 -8.64
N SER A 575 -7.84 20.41 -7.57
CA SER A 575 -6.43 20.08 -7.69
C SER A 575 -6.21 18.72 -8.36
N GLU A 576 -5.28 18.68 -9.32
CA GLU A 576 -4.81 17.45 -9.97
C GLU A 576 -4.14 16.47 -9.00
N PHE A 577 -3.74 16.93 -7.80
CA PHE A 577 -3.11 16.12 -6.77
C PHE A 577 -4.09 15.50 -5.76
N SER A 578 -5.40 15.68 -5.99
CA SER A 578 -6.44 14.92 -5.29
C SER A 578 -6.63 13.55 -5.93
N GLY A 579 -6.74 12.48 -5.13
CA GLY A 579 -7.11 11.17 -5.66
C GLY A 579 -8.49 11.13 -6.33
N THR A 580 -9.35 12.12 -6.05
CA THR A 580 -10.64 12.32 -6.73
C THR A 580 -10.49 12.95 -8.12
N ALA A 581 -9.34 13.53 -8.47
CA ALA A 581 -9.15 14.22 -9.75
C ALA A 581 -9.38 13.29 -10.95
N ALA A 582 -8.81 12.09 -10.92
CA ALA A 582 -8.98 11.11 -12.00
C ALA A 582 -10.44 10.66 -12.19
N SER A 583 -11.24 10.72 -11.12
CA SER A 583 -12.66 10.37 -11.12
C SER A 583 -13.57 11.47 -11.65
N LEU A 584 -13.17 12.74 -11.51
CA LEU A 584 -13.97 13.91 -11.86
C LEU A 584 -13.39 14.67 -13.06
N SER A 585 -13.20 13.98 -14.19
CA SER A 585 -12.50 14.49 -15.39
C SER A 585 -13.09 15.75 -16.03
N ASN A 586 -14.36 16.08 -15.73
CA ASN A 586 -15.05 17.28 -16.22
C ASN A 586 -14.97 18.48 -15.26
N ALA A 587 -14.22 18.36 -14.16
CA ALA A 587 -13.81 19.48 -13.34
C ALA A 587 -12.67 20.26 -14.02
N ILE A 588 -12.48 21.52 -13.63
CA ILE A 588 -11.30 22.29 -14.06
C ILE A 588 -10.13 21.86 -13.17
N HIS A 589 -9.19 21.12 -13.76
CA HIS A 589 -8.02 20.64 -13.03
C HIS A 589 -6.94 21.71 -12.94
N ILE A 590 -6.37 21.88 -11.74
CA ILE A 590 -5.32 22.87 -11.47
C ILE A 590 -4.12 22.27 -10.76
N ASN A 591 -2.96 22.87 -10.98
CA ASN A 591 -1.80 22.72 -10.11
C ASN A 591 -1.86 23.81 -9.04
N PRO A 592 -2.07 23.50 -7.75
CA PRO A 592 -2.17 24.51 -6.69
C PRO A 592 -0.88 25.31 -6.45
N TRP A 593 0.26 24.88 -7.00
CA TRP A 593 1.52 25.61 -6.94
C TRP A 593 1.65 26.66 -8.05
N ASP A 594 0.92 26.49 -9.16
CA ASP A 594 0.80 27.50 -10.20
C ASP A 594 -0.33 28.47 -9.83
N LEU A 595 0.00 29.42 -8.97
CA LEU A 595 -0.98 30.39 -8.46
C LEU A 595 -1.59 31.24 -9.59
N GLY A 596 -0.82 31.53 -10.64
CA GLY A 596 -1.30 32.21 -11.84
C GLY A 596 -2.30 31.36 -12.61
N GLY A 597 -1.99 30.08 -12.85
CA GLY A 597 -2.92 29.15 -13.48
C GLY A 597 -4.20 28.93 -12.69
N VAL A 598 -4.15 28.92 -11.35
CA VAL A 598 -5.36 28.87 -10.50
C VAL A 598 -6.20 30.14 -10.65
N ALA A 599 -5.58 31.32 -10.77
CA ALA A 599 -6.27 32.57 -11.04
C ALA A 599 -6.96 32.56 -12.42
N ASP A 600 -6.30 32.04 -13.45
CA ASP A 600 -6.86 31.91 -14.79
C ASP A 600 -8.03 30.91 -14.82
N ALA A 601 -7.90 29.79 -14.10
CA ALA A 601 -8.97 28.81 -13.92
C ALA A 601 -10.19 29.40 -13.19
N LEU A 602 -9.99 30.30 -12.23
CA LEU A 602 -11.07 31.04 -11.58
C LEU A 602 -11.83 31.93 -12.55
N LYS A 603 -11.11 32.69 -13.40
CA LYS A 603 -11.74 33.48 -14.46
C LYS A 603 -12.53 32.59 -15.41
N GLN A 604 -11.93 31.49 -15.88
CA GLN A 604 -12.59 30.53 -16.75
C GLN A 604 -13.88 29.98 -16.12
N ALA A 605 -13.87 29.62 -14.85
CA ALA A 605 -15.03 29.10 -14.13
C ALA A 605 -16.16 30.14 -14.02
N LEU A 606 -15.81 31.38 -13.68
CA LEU A 606 -16.78 32.46 -13.50
C LEU A 606 -17.45 32.88 -14.83
N GLU A 607 -16.68 32.86 -15.92
CA GLU A 607 -17.14 33.23 -17.28
C GLU A 607 -17.69 32.05 -18.09
N MET A 608 -17.65 30.83 -17.54
CA MET A 608 -18.09 29.63 -18.27
C MET A 608 -19.56 29.79 -18.73
N PRO A 609 -19.86 29.59 -20.03
CA PRO A 609 -21.23 29.65 -20.54
C PRO A 609 -22.13 28.59 -19.90
N GLU A 610 -23.41 28.92 -19.68
CA GLU A 610 -24.37 28.07 -18.98
C GLU A 610 -24.53 26.68 -19.62
N ALA A 611 -24.50 26.59 -20.96
CA ALA A 611 -24.57 25.31 -21.66
C ALA A 611 -23.38 24.37 -21.33
N LEU A 612 -22.17 24.94 -21.22
CA LEU A 612 -20.98 24.17 -20.87
C LEU A 612 -20.97 23.80 -19.37
N LYS A 613 -21.42 24.72 -18.50
CA LYS A 613 -21.63 24.45 -17.06
C LYS A 613 -22.53 23.25 -16.85
N LYS A 614 -23.70 23.26 -17.48
CA LYS A 614 -24.68 22.16 -17.43
C LYS A 614 -24.08 20.86 -17.95
N SER A 615 -23.46 20.86 -19.13
CA SER A 615 -22.88 19.64 -19.72
C SER A 615 -21.77 19.03 -18.85
N ASN A 616 -20.88 19.85 -18.28
CA ASN A 616 -19.84 19.38 -17.37
C ASN A 616 -20.44 18.85 -16.07
N HIS A 617 -21.40 19.58 -15.50
CA HIS A 617 -22.08 19.17 -14.27
C HIS A 617 -22.82 17.83 -14.44
N GLU A 618 -23.56 17.62 -15.52
CA GLU A 618 -24.30 16.37 -15.76
C GLU A 618 -23.37 15.15 -15.76
N LYS A 619 -22.17 15.27 -16.36
CA LYS A 619 -21.16 14.21 -16.35
C LYS A 619 -20.60 13.95 -14.95
N LEU A 620 -20.25 15.02 -14.23
CA LEU A 620 -19.77 14.92 -12.84
C LEU A 620 -20.84 14.30 -11.93
N TYR A 621 -22.07 14.76 -12.05
CA TYR A 621 -23.20 14.30 -11.26
C TYR A 621 -23.47 12.80 -11.50
N ASN A 622 -23.50 12.36 -12.77
CA ASN A 622 -23.66 10.96 -13.12
C ASN A 622 -22.55 10.07 -12.52
N TYR A 623 -21.30 10.55 -12.51
CA TYR A 623 -20.21 9.81 -11.87
C TYR A 623 -20.45 9.67 -10.36
N VAL A 624 -20.71 10.78 -9.65
CA VAL A 624 -20.85 10.77 -8.19
C VAL A 624 -22.05 9.93 -7.74
N THR A 625 -23.17 9.94 -8.48
CA THR A 625 -24.35 9.13 -8.13
C THR A 625 -24.15 7.63 -8.36
N THR A 626 -23.37 7.24 -9.36
CA THR A 626 -23.08 5.83 -9.68
C THR A 626 -21.92 5.25 -8.87
N HIS A 627 -20.93 6.06 -8.51
CA HIS A 627 -19.75 5.68 -7.74
C HIS A 627 -19.84 6.22 -6.31
N ASN A 628 -20.77 5.64 -5.54
CA ASN A 628 -21.04 6.02 -4.16
C ASN A 628 -20.44 5.01 -3.17
N VAL A 629 -20.63 5.28 -1.88
CA VAL A 629 -20.12 4.43 -0.78
C VAL A 629 -20.61 2.97 -0.86
N ALA A 630 -21.85 2.74 -1.29
CA ALA A 630 -22.40 1.39 -1.43
C ALA A 630 -21.72 0.63 -2.59
N THR A 631 -21.59 1.29 -3.75
CA THR A 631 -20.88 0.75 -4.92
C THR A 631 -19.43 0.39 -4.58
N TRP A 632 -18.74 1.24 -3.82
CA TRP A 632 -17.37 1.00 -3.34
C TRP A 632 -17.30 -0.23 -2.42
N SER A 633 -18.19 -0.31 -1.43
CA SER A 633 -18.21 -1.42 -0.45
C SER A 633 -18.44 -2.76 -1.14
N ASN A 634 -19.42 -2.82 -2.05
CA ASN A 634 -19.76 -4.01 -2.80
C ASN A 634 -18.64 -4.41 -3.78
N SER A 635 -18.07 -3.45 -4.51
CA SER A 635 -16.96 -3.71 -5.43
C SER A 635 -15.74 -4.28 -4.72
N PHE A 636 -15.35 -3.69 -3.58
CA PHE A 636 -14.20 -4.17 -2.81
C PHE A 636 -14.44 -5.59 -2.29
N LEU A 637 -15.58 -5.85 -1.65
CA LEU A 637 -15.89 -7.18 -1.10
C LEU A 637 -16.01 -8.24 -2.20
N LYS A 638 -16.72 -7.94 -3.31
CA LYS A 638 -16.83 -8.84 -4.46
C LYS A 638 -15.44 -9.19 -5.00
N ARG A 639 -14.57 -8.20 -5.16
CA ARG A 639 -13.21 -8.40 -5.66
C ARG A 639 -12.34 -9.21 -4.68
N LEU A 640 -12.44 -8.95 -3.37
CA LEU A 640 -11.77 -9.73 -2.33
C LEU A 640 -12.18 -11.20 -2.39
N LEU A 641 -13.48 -11.48 -2.49
CA LEU A 641 -14.02 -12.85 -2.57
C LEU A 641 -13.55 -13.58 -3.83
N THR A 642 -13.55 -12.90 -4.98
CA THR A 642 -13.00 -13.45 -6.22
C THR A 642 -11.51 -13.80 -6.06
N ASN A 643 -10.71 -12.92 -5.44
CA ASN A 643 -9.30 -13.20 -5.20
C ASN A 643 -9.13 -14.42 -4.27
N LEU A 644 -9.88 -14.48 -3.17
CA LEU A 644 -9.86 -15.61 -2.23
C LEU A 644 -10.17 -16.95 -2.92
N THR A 645 -11.21 -17.01 -3.75
CA THR A 645 -11.56 -18.26 -4.47
C THR A 645 -10.47 -18.73 -5.42
N SER A 646 -9.86 -17.78 -6.15
CA SER A 646 -8.80 -18.06 -7.12
C SER A 646 -7.61 -18.77 -6.46
N PHE A 647 -7.28 -18.40 -5.21
CA PHE A 647 -6.20 -19.04 -4.45
C PHE A 647 -6.59 -20.40 -3.87
N THR A 648 -7.83 -20.55 -3.38
CA THR A 648 -8.27 -21.84 -2.80
C THR A 648 -8.40 -22.96 -3.83
N GLN A 649 -8.70 -22.64 -5.10
CA GLN A 649 -9.01 -23.65 -6.12
C GLN A 649 -7.82 -24.15 -6.94
N SER A 650 -6.67 -23.44 -6.99
CA SER A 650 -5.67 -23.73 -8.03
C SER A 650 -4.29 -24.26 -7.62
N ASP A 651 -3.71 -23.95 -6.45
CA ASP A 651 -2.27 -24.26 -6.26
C ASP A 651 -1.86 -24.57 -4.80
N LEU A 652 -2.78 -25.03 -3.94
CA LEU A 652 -2.38 -25.46 -2.59
C LEU A 652 -1.79 -26.86 -2.64
N THR A 653 -0.47 -26.96 -2.54
CA THR A 653 0.21 -28.24 -2.36
C THR A 653 -0.18 -28.80 -0.99
N PRO A 654 -0.69 -30.04 -0.88
CA PRO A 654 -1.13 -30.60 0.40
C PRO A 654 0.04 -30.79 1.35
N ALA A 655 -0.22 -30.73 2.67
CA ALA A 655 0.80 -31.05 3.67
C ALA A 655 1.17 -32.52 3.56
N LEU A 656 2.46 -32.84 3.70
CA LEU A 656 2.98 -34.21 3.60
C LEU A 656 2.21 -35.17 4.52
N ASP A 657 1.56 -36.18 3.93
CA ASP A 657 0.93 -37.27 4.67
C ASP A 657 2.00 -38.19 5.26
N ARG A 658 2.42 -37.86 6.49
CA ARG A 658 3.46 -38.59 7.22
C ARG A 658 3.07 -40.05 7.45
N ASN A 659 1.79 -40.36 7.67
CA ASN A 659 1.35 -41.73 7.93
C ASN A 659 1.49 -42.59 6.68
N ARG A 660 1.00 -42.09 5.53
CA ARG A 660 1.17 -42.77 4.25
C ARG A 660 2.64 -42.94 3.89
N MET A 661 3.45 -41.92 4.11
CA MET A 661 4.90 -41.97 3.87
C MET A 661 5.58 -43.03 4.75
N ILE A 662 5.28 -43.06 6.06
CA ILE A 662 5.85 -44.02 7.00
C ILE A 662 5.44 -45.46 6.62
N GLN A 663 4.18 -45.70 6.25
CA GLN A 663 3.72 -47.01 5.80
C GLN A 663 4.48 -47.49 4.55
N GLN A 664 4.60 -46.65 3.53
CA GLN A 664 5.36 -47.00 2.32
C GLN A 664 6.85 -47.21 2.62
N TYR A 665 7.43 -46.39 3.49
CA TYR A 665 8.81 -46.55 3.93
C TYR A 665 9.03 -47.92 4.57
N HIS A 666 8.18 -48.34 5.51
CA HIS A 666 8.35 -49.64 6.18
C HIS A 666 8.19 -50.83 5.24
N ALA A 667 7.26 -50.75 4.28
CA ALA A 667 7.05 -51.80 3.28
C ALA A 667 8.23 -51.92 2.28
N ALA A 668 8.91 -50.81 2.00
CA ALA A 668 9.96 -50.74 0.99
C ALA A 668 11.25 -51.46 1.40
N LYS A 669 11.74 -52.37 0.56
CA LYS A 669 13.03 -53.06 0.71
C LYS A 669 14.21 -52.22 0.23
N LYS A 670 13.96 -51.30 -0.69
CA LYS A 670 14.98 -50.44 -1.31
C LYS A 670 14.47 -49.00 -1.38
N ARG A 671 15.21 -48.09 -0.76
CA ARG A 671 14.76 -46.72 -0.50
C ARG A 671 15.82 -45.72 -1.00
N LEU A 672 15.37 -44.64 -1.62
CA LEU A 672 16.23 -43.56 -2.13
C LEU A 672 15.79 -42.23 -1.49
N PHE A 673 16.76 -41.48 -0.99
CA PHE A 673 16.56 -40.16 -0.40
C PHE A 673 17.41 -39.14 -1.14
N MET A 674 16.81 -38.02 -1.53
CA MET A 674 17.49 -36.92 -2.22
C MET A 674 17.12 -35.62 -1.53
N PHE A 675 18.05 -35.05 -0.78
CA PHE A 675 17.80 -33.85 0.02
C PHE A 675 18.63 -32.70 -0.50
N ASP A 676 17.98 -31.59 -0.80
CA ASP A 676 18.66 -30.31 -0.84
C ASP A 676 19.17 -29.92 0.58
N TYR A 677 20.15 -29.02 0.62
CA TYR A 677 20.78 -28.57 1.85
C TYR A 677 20.25 -27.23 2.37
N ASP A 678 20.34 -26.18 1.57
CA ASP A 678 20.11 -24.79 1.95
C ASP A 678 18.63 -24.44 1.85
N GLY A 679 17.97 -24.11 2.96
CA GLY A 679 16.52 -23.89 2.98
C GLY A 679 15.70 -25.17 3.15
N THR A 680 16.35 -26.34 3.03
CA THR A 680 15.72 -27.65 3.19
C THR A 680 16.13 -28.35 4.49
N LEU A 681 17.41 -28.67 4.67
CA LEU A 681 17.93 -29.30 5.89
C LEU A 681 18.38 -28.27 6.93
N THR A 682 18.76 -27.08 6.46
CA THR A 682 19.17 -25.95 7.29
C THR A 682 18.39 -24.70 6.87
N PRO A 683 18.04 -23.78 7.80
CA PRO A 683 17.41 -22.52 7.43
C PRO A 683 18.34 -21.65 6.56
N ILE A 684 17.76 -20.93 5.59
CA ILE A 684 18.52 -19.94 4.81
C ILE A 684 19.02 -18.84 5.74
N VAL A 685 20.34 -18.70 5.83
CA VAL A 685 21.02 -17.65 6.58
C VAL A 685 21.63 -16.62 5.63
N LYS A 686 21.84 -15.38 6.12
CA LYS A 686 22.41 -14.29 5.32
C LYS A 686 23.85 -14.53 4.90
N ASP A 687 24.64 -15.11 5.81
CA ASP A 687 25.98 -15.58 5.55
C ASP A 687 25.91 -17.08 5.25
N PRO A 688 26.14 -17.52 4.00
CA PRO A 688 26.09 -18.93 3.64
C PRO A 688 27.03 -19.77 4.52
N ASN A 689 28.17 -19.27 4.95
CA ASN A 689 29.12 -20.04 5.79
C ASN A 689 28.60 -20.28 7.21
N ALA A 690 27.59 -19.51 7.64
CA ALA A 690 26.91 -19.71 8.93
C ALA A 690 25.81 -20.78 8.88
N ALA A 691 25.54 -21.39 7.72
CA ALA A 691 24.52 -22.44 7.54
C ALA A 691 25.03 -23.81 8.04
N ILE A 692 25.56 -23.84 9.27
CA ILE A 692 26.16 -25.02 9.86
C ILE A 692 25.04 -25.99 10.31
N PRO A 693 25.12 -27.29 9.98
CA PRO A 693 24.08 -28.23 10.36
C PRO A 693 24.15 -28.48 11.87
N SER A 694 23.01 -28.40 12.55
CA SER A 694 22.95 -28.68 14.00
C SER A 694 23.26 -30.15 14.31
N ASP A 695 23.70 -30.45 15.53
CA ASP A 695 23.89 -31.83 16.02
C ASP A 695 22.66 -32.72 15.84
N ARG A 696 21.46 -32.12 15.87
CA ARG A 696 20.21 -32.84 15.61
C ARG A 696 20.10 -33.25 14.15
N VAL A 697 20.46 -32.39 13.21
CA VAL A 697 20.47 -32.69 11.77
C VAL A 697 21.46 -33.83 11.50
N ILE A 698 22.70 -33.68 11.97
CA ILE A 698 23.78 -34.66 11.77
C ILE A 698 23.38 -36.04 12.33
N ARG A 699 22.91 -36.11 13.58
CA ARG A 699 22.46 -37.39 14.19
C ARG A 699 21.29 -38.02 13.45
N THR A 700 20.35 -37.19 12.98
CA THR A 700 19.16 -37.67 12.25
C THR A 700 19.54 -38.26 10.89
N LEU A 701 20.42 -37.59 10.15
CA LEU A 701 20.95 -38.08 8.86
C LEU A 701 21.80 -39.33 9.04
N LYS A 702 22.68 -39.36 10.05
CA LYS A 702 23.50 -40.53 10.37
C LYS A 702 22.64 -41.76 10.71
N ALA A 703 21.62 -41.58 11.54
CA ALA A 703 20.70 -42.67 11.88
C ALA A 703 19.89 -43.17 10.66
N LEU A 704 19.50 -42.26 9.75
CA LEU A 704 18.82 -42.64 8.52
C LEU A 704 19.74 -43.41 7.57
N ALA A 705 20.98 -42.94 7.39
CA ALA A 705 21.96 -43.53 6.48
C ALA A 705 22.54 -44.87 7.00
N ALA A 706 22.42 -45.15 8.29
CA ALA A 706 22.89 -46.40 8.89
C ALA A 706 22.06 -47.64 8.52
N ASP A 707 20.80 -47.48 8.05
CA ASP A 707 20.02 -48.59 7.52
C ASP A 707 20.47 -48.89 6.08
N PRO A 708 21.02 -50.09 5.78
CA PRO A 708 21.58 -50.41 4.47
C PRO A 708 20.54 -50.44 3.34
N ARG A 709 19.23 -50.42 3.66
CA ARG A 709 18.16 -50.25 2.66
C ARG A 709 18.01 -48.80 2.18
N ASN A 710 18.55 -47.84 2.93
CA ASN A 710 18.43 -46.41 2.66
C ASN A 710 19.65 -45.90 1.89
N ASN A 711 19.41 -45.41 0.67
CA ASN A 711 20.43 -44.76 -0.13
C ASN A 711 20.23 -43.25 -0.02
N VAL A 712 21.01 -42.60 0.84
CA VAL A 712 20.77 -41.20 1.22
C VAL A 712 21.76 -40.28 0.52
N TRP A 713 21.22 -39.31 -0.22
CA TRP A 713 21.99 -38.32 -0.97
C TRP A 713 21.67 -36.90 -0.53
N ILE A 714 22.73 -36.12 -0.30
CA ILE A 714 22.67 -34.67 -0.15
C ILE A 714 23.06 -34.04 -1.49
N ILE A 715 22.15 -33.29 -2.10
CA ILE A 715 22.33 -32.64 -3.39
C ILE A 715 22.33 -31.13 -3.17
N SER A 716 23.51 -30.54 -3.15
CA SER A 716 23.69 -29.15 -2.74
C SER A 716 24.34 -28.29 -3.83
N GLY A 717 24.06 -26.99 -3.79
CA GLY A 717 24.82 -25.98 -4.52
C GLY A 717 26.16 -25.64 -3.87
N ARG A 718 26.42 -26.11 -2.64
CA ARG A 718 27.66 -25.88 -1.88
C ARG A 718 28.86 -26.59 -2.51
N ASP A 719 30.04 -26.07 -2.25
CA ASP A 719 31.29 -26.69 -2.69
C ASP A 719 31.58 -28.02 -1.94
N ALA A 720 32.44 -28.84 -2.53
CA ALA A 720 32.79 -30.15 -2.00
C ALA A 720 33.49 -30.06 -0.63
N SER A 721 34.33 -29.03 -0.40
CA SER A 721 35.03 -28.84 0.88
C SER A 721 34.07 -28.61 2.03
N PHE A 722 33.04 -27.79 1.82
CA PHE A 722 32.02 -27.50 2.82
C PHE A 722 31.23 -28.77 3.20
N LEU A 723 30.79 -29.56 2.21
CA LEU A 723 30.06 -30.80 2.48
C LEU A 723 30.96 -31.83 3.16
N GLU A 724 32.24 -31.92 2.79
CA GLU A 724 33.21 -32.82 3.40
C GLU A 724 33.46 -32.47 4.87
N GLU A 725 33.66 -31.19 5.19
CA GLU A 725 33.89 -30.71 6.55
C GLU A 725 32.73 -31.08 7.50
N TRP A 726 31.49 -30.84 7.07
CA TRP A 726 30.33 -30.97 7.97
C TRP A 726 29.60 -32.31 7.90
N MET A 727 29.68 -33.02 6.79
CA MET A 727 28.94 -34.27 6.56
C MET A 727 29.81 -35.41 6.01
N GLY A 728 31.06 -35.14 5.62
CA GLY A 728 31.97 -36.17 5.09
C GLY A 728 32.25 -37.31 6.06
N HIS A 729 32.22 -37.03 7.37
CA HIS A 729 32.36 -38.02 8.44
C HIS A 729 31.20 -39.04 8.53
N ILE A 730 30.08 -38.82 7.82
CA ILE A 730 29.03 -39.83 7.64
C ILE A 730 29.32 -40.55 6.31
N THR A 731 30.06 -41.66 6.41
CA THR A 731 30.57 -42.40 5.25
C THR A 731 29.47 -42.95 4.34
N GLU A 732 28.30 -43.24 4.90
CA GLU A 732 27.14 -43.82 4.22
C GLU A 732 26.36 -42.80 3.38
N LEU A 733 26.66 -41.50 3.50
CA LEU A 733 26.03 -40.45 2.69
C LEU A 733 26.69 -40.33 1.32
N GLY A 734 25.84 -40.31 0.28
CA GLY A 734 26.20 -39.78 -1.02
C GLY A 734 26.14 -38.25 -0.99
N LEU A 735 27.19 -37.59 -1.50
CA LEU A 735 27.27 -36.14 -1.53
C LEU A 735 27.39 -35.69 -2.99
N SER A 736 26.56 -34.73 -3.38
CA SER A 736 26.61 -34.06 -4.68
C SER A 736 26.78 -32.57 -4.44
N ALA A 737 27.94 -32.04 -4.83
CA ALA A 737 28.34 -30.65 -4.61
C ALA A 737 28.27 -29.85 -5.91
N GLU A 738 28.16 -28.53 -5.78
CA GLU A 738 28.12 -27.56 -6.87
C GLU A 738 27.09 -27.93 -7.94
N HIS A 739 25.86 -28.25 -7.50
CA HIS A 739 24.74 -28.68 -8.35
C HIS A 739 25.01 -29.92 -9.22
N GLY A 740 25.94 -30.79 -8.79
CA GLY A 740 26.24 -32.05 -9.47
C GLY A 740 27.59 -32.14 -10.16
N CYS A 741 28.45 -31.13 -10.02
CA CYS A 741 29.80 -31.21 -10.61
C CYS A 741 30.69 -32.24 -9.91
N PHE A 742 30.55 -32.36 -8.59
CA PHE A 742 31.35 -33.27 -7.78
C PHE A 742 30.44 -34.27 -7.08
N LEU A 743 30.73 -35.56 -7.22
CA LEU A 743 30.02 -36.62 -6.51
C LEU A 743 30.97 -37.41 -5.63
N ARG A 744 30.60 -37.59 -4.37
CA ARG A 744 31.18 -38.59 -3.48
C ARG A 744 30.15 -39.69 -3.26
N ARG A 745 30.47 -40.90 -3.72
CA ARG A 745 29.59 -42.07 -3.56
C ARG A 745 29.49 -42.47 -2.08
N PRO A 746 28.37 -43.06 -1.62
CA PRO A 746 28.32 -43.74 -0.32
C PRO A 746 29.48 -44.73 -0.18
N GLY A 747 30.21 -44.63 0.94
CA GLY A 747 31.38 -45.45 1.26
C GLY A 747 32.67 -45.08 0.54
N SER A 748 32.67 -44.06 -0.34
CA SER A 748 33.87 -43.57 -1.02
C SER A 748 34.47 -42.37 -0.29
N GLU A 749 35.81 -42.29 -0.27
CA GLU A 749 36.56 -41.11 0.17
C GLU A 749 36.89 -40.17 -1.01
N THR A 750 36.64 -40.59 -2.25
CA THR A 750 37.02 -39.84 -3.45
C THR A 750 35.84 -39.08 -4.05
N TRP A 751 36.12 -37.83 -4.43
CA TRP A 751 35.20 -36.98 -5.19
C TRP A 751 35.41 -37.16 -6.69
N GLU A 752 34.40 -37.65 -7.41
CA GLU A 752 34.35 -37.72 -8.86
C GLU A 752 34.02 -36.32 -9.42
N ASN A 753 34.94 -35.71 -10.18
CA ASN A 753 34.66 -34.46 -10.91
C ASN A 753 34.09 -34.77 -12.31
N LEU A 754 32.79 -34.58 -12.49
CA LEU A 754 32.12 -34.84 -13.76
C LEU A 754 32.48 -33.82 -14.85
N ALA A 755 32.95 -32.63 -14.49
CA ALA A 755 33.29 -31.57 -15.43
C ALA A 755 34.74 -31.65 -15.94
N ALA A 756 35.58 -32.54 -15.41
CA ALA A 756 37.03 -32.56 -15.67
C ALA A 756 37.40 -32.76 -17.15
N ALA A 757 36.57 -33.49 -17.92
CA ALA A 757 36.82 -33.79 -19.32
C ALA A 757 36.26 -32.73 -20.30
N MET A 758 35.65 -31.64 -19.82
CA MET A 758 34.93 -30.70 -20.68
C MET A 758 35.75 -29.50 -21.11
N ASP A 759 35.52 -29.09 -22.36
CA ASP A 759 36.00 -27.83 -22.90
C ASP A 759 35.22 -26.65 -22.29
N MET A 760 35.96 -25.75 -21.63
CA MET A 760 35.43 -24.55 -21.00
C MET A 760 35.56 -23.30 -21.89
N GLY A 761 35.81 -23.47 -23.20
CA GLY A 761 35.92 -22.38 -24.17
C GLY A 761 34.71 -21.42 -24.17
N TRP A 762 33.52 -21.95 -23.89
CA TRP A 762 32.29 -21.16 -23.71
C TRP A 762 32.43 -20.03 -22.68
N GLN A 763 33.26 -20.21 -21.63
CA GLN A 763 33.44 -19.18 -20.60
C GLN A 763 34.00 -17.89 -21.19
N LYS A 764 34.85 -17.95 -22.23
CA LYS A 764 35.41 -16.75 -22.85
C LYS A 764 34.32 -15.92 -23.53
N GLU A 765 33.45 -16.55 -24.32
CA GLU A 765 32.35 -15.87 -25.00
C GLU A 765 31.33 -15.29 -24.01
N VAL A 766 31.01 -16.05 -22.96
CA VAL A 766 30.13 -15.55 -21.87
C VAL A 766 30.77 -14.36 -21.16
N MET A 767 32.07 -14.39 -20.88
CA MET A 767 32.77 -13.28 -20.23
C MET A 767 32.73 -12.00 -21.08
N GLU A 768 32.83 -12.10 -22.40
CA GLU A 768 32.72 -10.94 -23.30
C GLU A 768 31.31 -10.33 -23.23
N VAL A 769 30.27 -11.16 -23.30
CA VAL A 769 28.87 -10.70 -23.17
C VAL A 769 28.64 -10.08 -21.79
N PHE A 770 29.01 -10.78 -20.71
CA PHE A 770 28.84 -10.27 -19.36
C PHE A 770 29.63 -8.98 -19.10
N SER A 771 30.83 -8.83 -19.65
CA SER A 771 31.62 -7.61 -19.50
C SER A 771 30.91 -6.42 -20.17
N TYR A 772 30.40 -6.61 -21.39
CA TYR A 772 29.62 -5.60 -22.10
C TYR A 772 28.41 -5.10 -21.29
N TYR A 773 27.65 -6.01 -20.66
CA TYR A 773 26.50 -5.62 -19.83
C TYR A 773 26.91 -5.06 -18.47
N THR A 774 28.03 -5.51 -17.90
CA THR A 774 28.55 -4.99 -16.63
C THR A 774 28.94 -3.53 -16.74
N GLU A 775 29.66 -3.14 -17.80
CA GLU A 775 30.07 -1.75 -18.05
C GLU A 775 28.88 -0.78 -18.19
N ARG A 776 27.73 -1.29 -18.62
CA ARG A 776 26.51 -0.51 -18.86
C ARG A 776 25.55 -0.50 -17.69
N THR A 777 25.77 -1.34 -16.68
CA THR A 777 24.82 -1.54 -15.57
C THR A 777 25.52 -1.33 -14.25
N GLN A 778 25.43 -0.09 -13.75
CA GLN A 778 25.98 0.25 -12.44
C GLN A 778 25.38 -0.65 -11.34
N GLY A 779 26.24 -1.14 -10.45
CA GLY A 779 25.86 -2.08 -9.40
C GLY A 779 25.75 -3.53 -9.87
N SER A 780 26.19 -3.84 -11.10
CA SER A 780 26.38 -5.21 -11.54
C SER A 780 27.85 -5.62 -11.52
N TRP A 781 28.10 -6.93 -11.40
CA TRP A 781 29.44 -7.51 -11.46
C TRP A 781 29.36 -8.98 -11.88
N ILE A 782 30.52 -9.53 -12.26
CA ILE A 782 30.66 -10.91 -12.69
C ILE A 782 31.32 -11.70 -11.56
N GLU A 783 30.70 -12.82 -11.18
CA GLU A 783 31.29 -13.84 -10.33
C GLU A 783 31.73 -15.01 -11.21
N LYS A 784 33.03 -15.33 -11.16
CA LYS A 784 33.57 -16.50 -11.85
C LYS A 784 33.68 -17.67 -10.88
N LYS A 785 32.80 -18.65 -11.04
CA LYS A 785 32.88 -19.95 -10.34
C LYS A 785 33.72 -20.91 -11.18
N ARG A 786 34.03 -22.10 -10.64
CA ARG A 786 34.89 -23.09 -11.31
C ARG A 786 34.29 -23.61 -12.62
N VAL A 787 32.98 -23.85 -12.64
CA VAL A 787 32.22 -24.44 -13.76
C VAL A 787 31.03 -23.59 -14.21
N ALA A 788 30.89 -22.38 -13.66
CA ALA A 788 29.78 -21.48 -13.95
C ALA A 788 30.24 -20.02 -13.94
N LEU A 789 29.57 -19.18 -14.71
CA LEU A 789 29.73 -17.72 -14.67
C LEU A 789 28.40 -17.11 -14.26
N THR A 790 28.42 -16.23 -13.27
CA THR A 790 27.20 -15.58 -12.77
C THR A 790 27.35 -14.07 -12.88
N TRP A 791 26.43 -13.43 -13.61
CA TRP A 791 26.30 -11.98 -13.65
C TRP A 791 25.26 -11.54 -12.62
N HIS A 792 25.70 -10.80 -11.62
CA HIS A 792 24.86 -10.29 -10.53
C HIS A 792 24.46 -8.86 -10.84
N TYR A 793 23.17 -8.55 -10.71
CA TYR A 793 22.64 -7.20 -10.89
C TYR A 793 21.78 -6.74 -9.71
N ARG A 794 21.89 -7.42 -8.57
CA ARG A 794 21.09 -7.15 -7.36
C ARG A 794 21.27 -5.72 -6.82
N GLN A 795 22.46 -5.14 -6.98
CA GLN A 795 22.73 -3.76 -6.53
C GLN A 795 22.44 -2.71 -7.62
N ALA A 796 22.04 -3.13 -8.82
CA ALA A 796 21.59 -2.21 -9.85
C ALA A 796 20.16 -1.70 -9.54
N ASP A 797 19.74 -0.66 -10.26
CA ASP A 797 18.34 -0.23 -10.22
C ASP A 797 17.41 -1.42 -10.59
N PRO A 798 16.35 -1.73 -9.80
CA PRO A 798 15.55 -2.93 -10.02
C PRO A 798 14.77 -2.99 -11.34
N ASP A 799 14.52 -1.85 -11.99
CA ASP A 799 13.84 -1.82 -13.29
C ASP A 799 14.86 -1.89 -14.42
N PHE A 800 15.94 -1.11 -14.33
CA PHE A 800 17.01 -1.10 -15.33
C PHE A 800 17.83 -2.41 -15.32
N GLY A 801 18.19 -2.92 -14.14
CA GLY A 801 18.90 -4.18 -13.99
C GLY A 801 18.10 -5.37 -14.54
N ALA A 802 16.79 -5.40 -14.30
CA ALA A 802 15.91 -6.43 -14.89
C ALA A 802 15.77 -6.28 -16.42
N PHE A 803 15.75 -5.05 -16.94
CA PHE A 803 15.78 -4.80 -18.39
C PHE A 803 17.10 -5.30 -19.01
N GLN A 804 18.24 -4.91 -18.44
CA GLN A 804 19.57 -5.32 -18.89
C GLN A 804 19.79 -6.83 -18.77
N ALA A 805 19.24 -7.47 -17.74
CA ALA A 805 19.24 -8.93 -17.62
C ALA A 805 18.50 -9.61 -18.78
N ARG A 806 17.34 -9.08 -19.22
CA ARG A 806 16.64 -9.67 -20.38
C ARG A 806 17.45 -9.54 -21.67
N GLU A 807 18.04 -8.36 -21.90
CA GLU A 807 18.90 -8.13 -23.08
C GLU A 807 20.18 -9.00 -23.03
N CYS A 808 20.79 -9.13 -21.85
CA CYS A 808 21.95 -10.00 -21.63
C CYS A 808 21.62 -11.46 -21.87
N ARG A 809 20.47 -11.95 -21.36
CA ARG A 809 19.99 -13.32 -21.60
C ARG A 809 19.80 -13.58 -23.10
N LYS A 810 19.17 -12.65 -23.81
CA LYS A 810 18.99 -12.74 -25.26
C LYS A 810 20.34 -12.82 -26.00
N ALA A 811 21.31 -11.99 -25.63
CA ALA A 811 22.64 -12.02 -26.22
C ALA A 811 23.38 -13.35 -25.98
N LEU A 812 23.23 -13.95 -24.78
CA LEU A 812 23.79 -15.26 -24.47
C LEU A 812 23.12 -16.38 -25.28
N GLU A 813 21.79 -16.35 -25.39
CA GLU A 813 21.01 -17.30 -26.18
C GLU A 813 21.38 -17.21 -27.67
N GLU A 814 21.60 -16.00 -28.19
CA GLU A 814 21.90 -15.78 -29.62
C GLU A 814 23.35 -16.08 -30.01
N ASN A 815 24.32 -15.80 -29.13
CA ASN A 815 25.74 -15.84 -29.44
C ASN A 815 26.49 -17.02 -28.81
N VAL A 816 26.07 -17.51 -27.63
CA VAL A 816 26.79 -18.57 -26.90
C VAL A 816 26.09 -19.92 -27.02
N MET A 817 24.78 -19.97 -26.72
CA MET A 817 24.03 -21.24 -26.68
C MET A 817 23.93 -21.97 -28.04
N LYS A 818 24.20 -21.29 -29.15
CA LYS A 818 24.25 -21.93 -30.48
C LYS A 818 25.54 -22.73 -30.71
N ASN A 819 26.62 -22.34 -30.05
CA ASN A 819 27.95 -22.90 -30.26
C ASN A 819 28.34 -23.88 -29.14
N TRP A 820 27.70 -23.77 -27.97
CA TRP A 820 28.08 -24.48 -26.75
C TRP A 820 26.87 -25.11 -26.07
N ASP A 821 27.06 -26.31 -25.52
CA ASP A 821 26.03 -27.04 -24.74
C ASP A 821 25.92 -26.50 -23.30
N VAL A 822 25.45 -25.25 -23.20
CA VAL A 822 25.29 -24.51 -21.96
C VAL A 822 23.85 -24.05 -21.78
N GLU A 823 23.45 -23.86 -20.54
CA GLU A 823 22.15 -23.32 -20.16
C GLU A 823 22.32 -21.95 -19.51
N VAL A 824 21.43 -21.01 -19.86
CA VAL A 824 21.34 -19.69 -19.24
C VAL A 824 20.17 -19.66 -18.27
N MET A 825 20.48 -19.64 -16.98
CA MET A 825 19.50 -19.59 -15.91
C MET A 825 19.31 -18.18 -15.39
N SER A 826 18.08 -17.88 -15.00
CA SER A 826 17.76 -16.64 -14.28
C SER A 826 17.52 -16.97 -12.81
N GLY A 827 18.40 -16.48 -11.94
CA GLY A 827 18.23 -16.58 -10.49
C GLY A 827 17.61 -15.31 -9.90
N LYS A 828 17.64 -15.21 -8.57
CA LYS A 828 17.15 -14.02 -7.84
C LYS A 828 18.10 -12.82 -8.06
N ALA A 829 17.83 -12.03 -9.09
CA ALA A 829 18.61 -10.88 -9.54
C ALA A 829 20.03 -11.23 -10.02
N ASN A 830 20.15 -12.36 -10.73
CA ASN A 830 21.36 -12.77 -11.43
C ASN A 830 21.03 -13.58 -12.69
N LEU A 831 22.01 -13.68 -13.59
CA LEU A 831 22.04 -14.64 -14.69
C LEU A 831 23.22 -15.56 -14.50
N GLU A 832 23.00 -16.87 -14.51
CA GLU A 832 24.07 -17.87 -14.42
C GLU A 832 24.14 -18.65 -15.73
N VAL A 833 25.36 -18.78 -16.27
CA VAL A 833 25.66 -19.67 -17.39
C VAL A 833 26.49 -20.82 -16.87
N ARG A 834 26.02 -22.04 -17.17
CA ARG A 834 26.68 -23.28 -16.79
C ARG A 834 26.44 -24.36 -17.86
N PRO A 835 27.26 -25.41 -17.91
CA PRO A 835 26.98 -26.56 -18.77
C PRO A 835 25.65 -27.24 -18.40
N GLN A 836 24.93 -27.77 -19.38
CA GLN A 836 23.56 -28.29 -19.18
C GLN A 836 23.48 -29.49 -18.20
N PHE A 837 24.54 -30.31 -18.12
CA PHE A 837 24.58 -31.47 -17.21
C PHE A 837 24.76 -31.08 -15.71
N VAL A 838 25.17 -29.85 -15.41
CA VAL A 838 25.32 -29.32 -14.05
C VAL A 838 23.96 -28.89 -13.52
N ASN A 839 23.04 -29.83 -13.36
CA ASN A 839 21.67 -29.58 -12.92
C ASN A 839 21.25 -30.64 -11.88
N LYS A 840 20.61 -30.21 -10.78
CA LYS A 840 20.11 -31.13 -9.73
C LYS A 840 19.16 -32.20 -10.29
N GLY A 841 18.31 -31.86 -11.26
CA GLY A 841 17.44 -32.80 -11.95
C GLY A 841 18.19 -33.85 -12.77
N PHE A 842 19.35 -33.50 -13.35
CA PHE A 842 20.22 -34.47 -14.00
C PHE A 842 20.79 -35.47 -12.98
N ILE A 843 21.26 -34.98 -11.83
CA ILE A 843 21.72 -35.85 -10.73
C ILE A 843 20.58 -36.73 -10.22
N ALA A 844 19.39 -36.19 -9.99
CA ALA A 844 18.22 -36.97 -9.58
C ALA A 844 17.92 -38.08 -10.60
N THR A 845 17.89 -37.76 -11.90
CA THR A 845 17.71 -38.75 -12.98
C THR A 845 18.80 -39.82 -12.95
N ARG A 846 20.07 -39.44 -12.76
CA ARG A 846 21.20 -40.35 -12.66
C ARG A 846 21.08 -41.29 -11.47
N LEU A 847 20.75 -40.76 -10.29
CA LEU A 847 20.54 -41.56 -9.08
C LEU A 847 19.36 -42.51 -9.23
N ILE A 848 18.24 -42.04 -9.78
CA ILE A 848 17.09 -42.90 -10.08
C ILE A 848 17.49 -44.01 -11.05
N ASN A 849 18.30 -43.72 -12.08
CA ASN A 849 18.73 -44.74 -13.03
C ASN A 849 19.71 -45.75 -12.41
N GLU A 850 20.63 -45.27 -11.59
CA GLU A 850 21.64 -46.08 -10.91
C GLU A 850 21.03 -47.00 -9.86
N TYR A 851 20.17 -46.45 -9.00
CA TYR A 851 19.48 -47.21 -7.97
C TYR A 851 18.25 -47.93 -8.53
N GLY A 852 17.71 -47.51 -9.66
CA GLY A 852 16.52 -48.09 -10.27
C GLY A 852 16.81 -49.17 -11.30
N TYR A 853 17.26 -48.75 -12.48
CA TYR A 853 17.38 -49.64 -13.64
C TYR A 853 18.69 -50.45 -13.67
N ALA A 854 19.81 -49.88 -13.21
CA ALA A 854 21.12 -50.52 -13.34
C ALA A 854 21.31 -51.76 -12.43
N ARG A 855 20.50 -51.91 -11.38
CA ARG A 855 20.57 -53.04 -10.42
C ARG A 855 19.34 -53.95 -10.42
N GLY A 856 18.51 -53.90 -11.48
CA GLY A 856 17.39 -54.83 -11.71
C GLY A 856 16.11 -54.58 -10.89
N GLU A 857 16.21 -53.99 -9.69
CA GLU A 857 15.05 -53.69 -8.84
C GLU A 857 14.91 -52.18 -8.59
N PRO A 858 13.80 -51.54 -8.99
CA PRO A 858 13.56 -50.12 -8.74
C PRO A 858 13.38 -49.81 -7.25
N PRO A 859 13.67 -48.57 -6.78
CA PRO A 859 13.35 -48.18 -5.41
C PRO A 859 11.83 -48.22 -5.18
N GLU A 860 11.43 -48.87 -4.09
CA GLU A 860 10.03 -48.99 -3.63
C GLU A 860 9.61 -47.79 -2.76
N PHE A 861 10.55 -46.88 -2.48
CA PHE A 861 10.33 -45.64 -1.76
C PHE A 861 11.36 -44.59 -2.20
N VAL A 862 10.88 -43.41 -2.55
CA VAL A 862 11.70 -42.25 -2.90
C VAL A 862 11.20 -41.03 -2.15
N LEU A 863 12.06 -40.39 -1.34
CA LEU A 863 11.77 -39.11 -0.70
C LEU A 863 12.72 -38.04 -1.23
N CYS A 864 12.17 -37.01 -1.85
CA CYS A 864 12.91 -35.91 -2.43
C CYS A 864 12.47 -34.57 -1.82
N LEU A 865 13.41 -33.84 -1.22
CA LEU A 865 13.13 -32.61 -0.46
C LEU A 865 13.89 -31.43 -1.07
N GLY A 866 13.21 -30.28 -1.20
CA GLY A 866 13.81 -29.05 -1.73
C GLY A 866 12.95 -27.80 -1.53
N ASP A 867 13.56 -26.62 -1.51
CA ASP A 867 12.91 -25.35 -1.21
C ASP A 867 13.01 -24.31 -2.34
N ASP A 868 13.80 -24.55 -3.39
CA ASP A 868 14.05 -23.52 -4.40
C ASP A 868 13.75 -23.96 -5.85
N GLN A 869 14.03 -23.06 -6.79
CA GLN A 869 13.76 -23.29 -8.21
C GLN A 869 14.64 -24.38 -8.83
N THR A 870 15.83 -24.63 -8.28
CA THR A 870 16.72 -25.70 -8.74
C THR A 870 16.21 -27.06 -8.28
N ASP A 871 15.51 -27.13 -7.15
CA ASP A 871 14.89 -28.35 -6.66
C ASP A 871 13.67 -28.78 -7.47
N GLU A 872 12.99 -27.83 -8.10
CA GLU A 872 11.92 -28.11 -9.07
C GLU A 872 12.41 -28.99 -10.23
N ASP A 873 13.70 -28.93 -10.58
CA ASP A 873 14.28 -29.81 -11.59
C ASP A 873 14.41 -31.25 -11.07
N MET A 874 14.65 -31.45 -9.77
CA MET A 874 14.61 -32.79 -9.15
C MET A 874 13.19 -33.35 -9.14
N PHE A 875 12.20 -32.52 -8.81
CA PHE A 875 10.79 -32.94 -8.85
C PHE A 875 10.35 -33.25 -10.28
N ARG A 876 10.79 -32.45 -11.26
CA ARG A 876 10.54 -32.72 -12.68
C ARG A 876 11.20 -34.02 -13.14
N ALA A 877 12.40 -34.32 -12.68
CA ALA A 877 13.05 -35.60 -12.96
C ALA A 877 12.22 -36.77 -12.43
N LEU A 878 11.69 -36.67 -11.21
CA LEU A 878 10.81 -37.69 -10.62
C LEU A 878 9.50 -37.88 -11.40
N LEU A 879 8.90 -36.80 -11.89
CA LEU A 879 7.69 -36.85 -12.72
C LEU A 879 7.89 -37.57 -14.06
N LYS A 880 9.15 -37.65 -14.54
CA LYS A 880 9.50 -38.33 -15.80
C LYS A 880 9.84 -39.82 -15.60
N THR A 881 9.78 -40.32 -14.37
CA THR A 881 10.07 -41.74 -14.08
C THR A 881 8.85 -42.62 -14.28
N ASP A 882 9.09 -43.90 -14.51
CA ASP A 882 8.05 -44.94 -14.53
C ASP A 882 7.79 -45.52 -13.12
N LEU A 883 8.33 -44.91 -12.06
CA LEU A 883 8.10 -45.38 -10.69
C LEU A 883 6.61 -45.21 -10.32
N PRO A 884 6.02 -46.17 -9.60
CA PRO A 884 4.67 -46.02 -9.08
C PRO A 884 4.54 -44.73 -8.25
N LYS A 885 3.48 -43.94 -8.50
CA LYS A 885 3.31 -42.61 -7.87
C LYS A 885 3.25 -42.70 -6.35
N GLU A 886 2.74 -43.79 -5.82
CA GLU A 886 2.67 -44.13 -4.40
C GLU A 886 4.04 -44.33 -3.74
N HIS A 887 5.08 -44.65 -4.52
CA HIS A 887 6.45 -44.80 -4.03
C HIS A 887 7.19 -43.46 -3.96
N VAL A 888 6.67 -42.40 -4.60
CA VAL A 888 7.38 -41.13 -4.77
C VAL A 888 6.78 -40.02 -3.90
N PHE A 889 7.57 -39.55 -2.95
CA PHE A 889 7.27 -38.42 -2.08
C PHE A 889 8.18 -37.23 -2.45
N ALA A 890 7.75 -36.44 -3.44
CA ALA A 890 8.38 -35.16 -3.76
C ALA A 890 7.77 -34.08 -2.86
N CYS A 891 8.58 -33.43 -2.03
CA CYS A 891 8.09 -32.47 -1.04
C CYS A 891 8.87 -31.16 -1.08
N THR A 892 8.13 -30.04 -1.23
CA THR A 892 8.73 -28.72 -1.16
C THR A 892 8.74 -28.18 0.28
N VAL A 893 9.80 -27.45 0.66
CA VAL A 893 9.83 -26.69 1.91
C VAL A 893 9.36 -25.25 1.65
N GLY A 894 8.39 -24.81 2.42
CA GLY A 894 7.80 -23.47 2.37
C GLY A 894 6.27 -23.46 2.45
N ALA A 895 5.68 -22.29 2.20
CA ALA A 895 4.24 -22.09 2.26
C ALA A 895 3.49 -23.00 1.28
N SER A 896 2.32 -23.51 1.68
CA SER A 896 1.45 -24.35 0.83
C SER A 896 1.00 -23.67 -0.47
N SER A 897 1.00 -22.33 -0.50
CA SER A 897 0.66 -21.52 -1.67
C SER A 897 1.81 -21.37 -2.68
N LYS A 898 3.00 -21.84 -2.33
CA LYS A 898 4.15 -21.80 -3.21
C LYS A 898 3.92 -22.76 -4.37
N ARG A 899 3.94 -22.21 -5.58
CA ARG A 899 3.82 -23.01 -6.81
C ARG A 899 5.01 -23.97 -6.93
N THR A 900 4.73 -25.26 -7.03
CA THR A 900 5.74 -26.32 -7.08
C THR A 900 5.24 -27.51 -7.91
N LEU A 901 6.17 -28.30 -8.45
CA LEU A 901 5.93 -29.62 -9.02
C LEU A 901 5.90 -30.72 -7.95
N ALA A 902 6.30 -30.41 -6.71
CA ALA A 902 6.20 -31.33 -5.59
C ALA A 902 4.74 -31.68 -5.29
N THR A 903 4.50 -32.93 -4.91
CA THR A 903 3.16 -33.42 -4.56
C THR A 903 2.77 -33.07 -3.12
N TRP A 904 3.76 -32.75 -2.28
CA TRP A 904 3.59 -32.45 -0.87
C TRP A 904 4.35 -31.19 -0.46
N HIS A 905 3.99 -30.57 0.66
CA HIS A 905 4.80 -29.53 1.29
C HIS A 905 5.05 -29.80 2.79
N LEU A 906 6.14 -29.22 3.27
CA LEU A 906 6.47 -29.02 4.68
C LEU A 906 6.75 -27.53 4.89
N LEU A 907 6.47 -27.00 6.07
CA LEU A 907 6.49 -25.55 6.28
C LEU A 907 7.92 -25.03 6.43
N GLU A 908 8.72 -25.72 7.25
CA GLU A 908 10.06 -25.27 7.65
C GLU A 908 11.08 -26.43 7.67
N PRO A 909 12.40 -26.13 7.64
CA PRO A 909 13.45 -27.15 7.80
C PRO A 909 13.31 -27.99 9.09
N SER A 910 12.76 -27.41 10.15
CA SER A 910 12.49 -28.12 11.41
C SER A 910 11.51 -29.29 11.21
N ASP A 911 10.51 -29.13 10.34
CA ASP A 911 9.55 -30.16 9.97
C ASP A 911 10.18 -31.25 9.12
N VAL A 912 11.14 -30.90 8.27
CA VAL A 912 11.94 -31.88 7.51
C VAL A 912 12.68 -32.79 8.47
N ILE A 913 13.41 -32.22 9.44
CA ILE A 913 14.15 -33.01 10.43
C ILE A 913 13.22 -33.84 11.31
N ALA A 914 12.07 -33.31 11.71
CA ALA A 914 11.06 -34.08 12.45
C ALA A 914 10.51 -35.26 11.62
N THR A 915 10.31 -35.07 10.32
CA THR A 915 9.83 -36.09 9.39
C THR A 915 10.86 -37.20 9.21
N ILE A 916 12.14 -36.85 9.00
CA ILE A 916 13.22 -37.85 8.90
C ILE A 916 13.39 -38.59 10.23
N ALA A 917 13.34 -37.87 11.36
CA ALA A 917 13.43 -38.50 12.68
C ALA A 917 12.27 -39.48 12.94
N ALA A 918 11.08 -39.24 12.38
CA ALA A 918 9.95 -40.17 12.49
C ALA A 918 10.18 -41.47 11.69
N LEU A 919 10.90 -41.43 10.56
CA LEU A 919 11.30 -42.63 9.81
C LEU A 919 12.33 -43.47 10.59
N ASN A 920 13.20 -42.82 11.38
CA ASN A 920 14.20 -43.50 12.20
C ASN A 920 13.62 -44.20 13.45
N LYS A 921 12.41 -43.82 13.90
CA LYS A 921 11.81 -44.39 15.12
C LYS A 921 11.31 -45.81 14.84
N ALA A 922 11.88 -46.78 15.55
CA ALA A 922 11.41 -48.16 15.53
C ALA A 922 10.00 -48.32 16.12
N GLU A 923 9.56 -47.44 17.03
CA GLU A 923 8.29 -47.57 17.78
C GLU A 923 7.01 -47.34 16.96
N ASN A 924 7.09 -47.09 15.65
CA ASN A 924 5.94 -47.16 14.75
C ASN A 924 5.74 -48.58 14.14
N LEU A 925 6.44 -49.59 14.67
CA LEU A 925 6.33 -51.02 14.35
C LEU A 925 4.90 -51.55 14.44
#